data_AF-A0A3E0NQG2-F1
#
_entry.id   AF-A0A3E0NQG2-F1
#
_cell.length_a   1.000
_cell.length_b   1.000
_cell.length_c   1.000
_cell.angle_alpha   90.00
_cell.angle_beta   90.00
_cell.angle_gamma   90.00
#
_symmetry.space_group_name_H-M   'P 1'
#
loop_
_entity.id
_entity.type
_entity.pdbx_description
1 polymer ?
#
loop_
_entity_poly.entity_id
_entity_poly.type
_entity_poly.pdbx_seq_one_letter_code
_entity_poly.pdbx_strand_id
1 'polypeptide(L)'
;MRLADLADPTATEPHARRGEMGARHLVALVAALVVALLLASSAPIASSAARDFGAGPDAWSGDLTPITSAEWTRARAAHLLERAGFGGTPEEVERLAAMTPAEAVAFLVDYDSLPDGDPTPFDESPIYPNGYKFRSIQELAREAMTTGKALGIDARREGKLPLQPGIDEFYTLLWSDFGEIARAGQWWAERMLTTPRPFEERMTLFWHDHFATSQEKVHRHRKMIRHVDTLRQHALGDFEDLLVAVSQDPAMLIWLDNKDNVKGHPNENYAREIMELFTMGEGNGYTEADIREVARAFTGWTITEDHTTDPGDGVFVDRAELHDDGEKTILGQTGDFDGYEAIAIIVRHPATARFITEKIYRYYVREELDRALHDRLAAALTEGGFEIAPLMKTIFLSRDFYSEPTVGSMIKSPVHLVVSTYRKLGLDEIPGLPDFGETTGSLGQSLFLPPNVAGWPGHYSWINPATLLSRGNFVEALLFPPDPMLIEPPDKDIHPGYRKIPVMFPDYDIVGHVWDQRTMRMEPVPLVLYDKYLAGLPPHEVFAMIEDGRAATMEMGESTMMNGAAMGTSKMAQVAHGEQYNLAVGVYNGHVEANRRVKPIPRVPAAIDLVAVAERYEIDTVAELVDHFIERFLRVEIHADRRAAIEQFARQQLGADQIARPVDDATRASLEEGLRRVLHLILSTPEYQLA
;
A
#
# COMPACT_ATOMS: atom_id res chain seq x y z
N MET A 1 59.76 23.94 -46.46
CA MET A 1 59.14 24.99 -47.29
C MET A 1 57.76 25.26 -46.72
N ARG A 2 57.52 26.48 -46.20
CA ARG A 2 56.31 27.01 -45.52
C ARG A 2 55.95 26.35 -44.17
N LEU A 3 56.07 27.03 -43.03
CA LEU A 3 55.33 28.20 -42.47
C LEU A 3 54.09 27.78 -41.67
N ALA A 4 54.14 28.09 -40.35
CA ALA A 4 53.04 28.54 -39.49
C ALA A 4 51.86 27.56 -39.24
N ASP A 5 51.34 27.27 -38.05
CA ASP A 5 51.42 27.81 -36.68
C ASP A 5 50.99 26.64 -35.75
N LEU A 6 51.76 26.26 -34.71
CA LEU A 6 51.65 26.71 -33.30
C LEU A 6 50.28 26.33 -32.65
N ALA A 7 50.22 25.28 -31.82
CA ALA A 7 50.60 25.22 -30.38
C ALA A 7 49.34 25.40 -29.51
N ASP A 8 49.14 24.82 -28.32
CA ASP A 8 49.71 23.76 -27.48
C ASP A 8 48.72 23.66 -26.26
N PRO A 9 48.73 22.60 -25.45
CA PRO A 9 47.63 22.12 -24.61
C PRO A 9 47.85 22.37 -23.11
N THR A 10 47.28 21.48 -22.27
CA THR A 10 47.39 21.29 -20.80
C THR A 10 46.29 22.00 -20.00
N ALA A 11 45.55 21.38 -19.07
CA ALA A 11 45.47 20.02 -18.55
C ALA A 11 44.12 19.88 -17.80
N THR A 12 43.51 18.69 -17.71
CA THR A 12 43.21 18.02 -16.42
C THR A 12 42.69 16.59 -16.63
N GLU A 13 42.97 15.74 -15.63
CA GLU A 13 43.04 14.27 -15.56
C GLU A 13 41.72 13.45 -15.68
N PRO A 14 41.81 12.10 -15.78
CA PRO A 14 40.67 11.21 -15.97
C PRO A 14 40.19 10.54 -14.67
N HIS A 15 38.88 10.57 -14.42
CA HIS A 15 38.22 9.64 -13.49
C HIS A 15 36.90 9.14 -14.09
N ALA A 16 36.49 7.94 -13.65
CA ALA A 16 35.23 7.23 -13.93
C ALA A 16 35.25 6.15 -15.03
N ARG A 17 35.90 5.02 -14.75
CA ARG A 17 35.52 3.68 -15.24
C ARG A 17 35.82 2.62 -14.18
N ARG A 18 35.02 2.55 -13.12
CA ARG A 18 35.09 1.44 -12.14
C ARG A 18 33.73 0.97 -11.59
N GLY A 19 32.61 1.69 -11.82
CA GLY A 19 31.29 1.34 -11.26
C GLY A 19 30.45 0.38 -12.10
N GLU A 20 30.46 0.47 -13.43
CA GLU A 20 29.49 -0.25 -14.28
C GLU A 20 29.80 -1.75 -14.52
N MET A 21 31.04 -2.20 -14.25
CA MET A 21 31.42 -3.60 -14.46
C MET A 21 30.98 -4.55 -13.33
N GLY A 22 30.75 -4.04 -12.11
CA GLY A 22 30.37 -4.86 -10.95
C GLY A 22 28.94 -5.40 -11.04
N ALA A 23 27.97 -4.53 -11.36
CA ALA A 23 26.56 -4.88 -11.39
C ALA A 23 26.21 -5.91 -12.48
N ARG A 24 26.82 -5.78 -13.67
CA ARG A 24 26.58 -6.73 -14.79
C ARG A 24 27.17 -8.11 -14.55
N HIS A 25 28.26 -8.22 -13.78
CA HIS A 25 28.82 -9.52 -13.42
C HIS A 25 28.06 -10.19 -12.27
N LEU A 26 27.48 -9.41 -11.35
CA LEU A 26 26.65 -9.95 -10.27
C LEU A 26 25.33 -10.54 -10.78
N VAL A 27 24.62 -9.82 -11.67
CA VAL A 27 23.37 -10.29 -12.30
C VAL A 27 23.60 -11.54 -13.14
N ALA A 28 24.73 -11.61 -13.86
CA ALA A 28 25.10 -12.78 -14.65
C ALA A 28 25.49 -13.99 -13.78
N LEU A 29 26.11 -13.79 -12.62
CA LEU A 29 26.44 -14.87 -11.68
C LEU A 29 25.20 -15.43 -10.98
N VAL A 30 24.28 -14.56 -10.55
CA VAL A 30 23.01 -14.97 -9.92
C VAL A 30 22.13 -15.72 -10.92
N ALA A 31 22.00 -15.23 -12.15
CA ALA A 31 21.25 -15.92 -13.20
C ALA A 31 21.86 -17.29 -13.58
N ALA A 32 23.20 -17.40 -13.61
CA ALA A 32 23.88 -18.67 -13.87
C ALA A 32 23.75 -19.67 -12.71
N LEU A 33 23.69 -19.20 -11.46
CA LEU A 33 23.48 -20.05 -10.29
C LEU A 33 22.04 -20.59 -10.20
N VAL A 34 21.04 -19.76 -10.56
CA VAL A 34 19.63 -20.17 -10.64
C VAL A 34 19.42 -21.27 -11.69
N VAL A 35 20.15 -21.22 -12.82
CA VAL A 35 20.10 -22.27 -13.85
C VAL A 35 20.86 -23.53 -13.44
N ALA A 36 21.95 -23.40 -12.68
CA ALA A 36 22.68 -24.56 -12.13
C ALA A 36 21.89 -25.30 -11.02
N LEU A 37 21.11 -24.57 -10.23
CA LEU A 37 20.20 -25.11 -9.20
C LEU A 37 19.03 -25.91 -9.79
N LEU A 38 18.71 -25.74 -11.08
CA LEU A 38 17.67 -26.51 -11.78
C LEU A 38 18.15 -27.86 -12.35
N LEU A 39 19.45 -28.18 -12.32
CA LEU A 39 20.02 -29.32 -13.06
C LEU A 39 20.88 -30.32 -12.25
N ALA A 40 21.04 -30.17 -10.93
CA ALA A 40 21.81 -31.13 -10.15
C ALA A 40 20.91 -32.27 -9.62
N SER A 41 21.13 -33.49 -10.13
CA SER A 41 20.46 -34.71 -9.70
C SER A 41 21.44 -35.70 -9.05
N SER A 42 20.93 -36.32 -7.98
CA SER A 42 21.29 -37.63 -7.41
C SER A 42 22.71 -37.85 -6.86
N ALA A 43 22.89 -37.53 -5.57
CA ALA A 43 23.76 -38.29 -4.67
C ALA A 43 23.01 -38.56 -3.35
N PRO A 44 23.15 -39.75 -2.71
CA PRO A 44 22.44 -40.04 -1.48
C PRO A 44 23.10 -39.30 -0.32
N ILE A 45 22.41 -38.30 0.22
CA ILE A 45 22.82 -37.53 1.39
C ILE A 45 22.36 -38.27 2.64
N ALA A 46 23.24 -38.38 3.64
CA ALA A 46 22.89 -38.88 4.97
C ALA A 46 21.74 -38.02 5.53
N SER A 47 20.65 -38.67 5.94
CA SER A 47 19.48 -38.01 6.54
C SER A 47 19.91 -37.14 7.71
N SER A 48 19.97 -35.82 7.49
CA SER A 48 19.68 -34.87 8.56
C SER A 48 18.26 -35.16 9.01
N ALA A 49 18.00 -35.17 10.32
CA ALA A 49 16.62 -35.19 10.80
C ALA A 49 15.86 -34.03 10.10
N ALA A 50 14.70 -34.34 9.51
CA ALA A 50 13.84 -33.32 8.90
C ALA A 50 13.54 -32.25 9.95
N ARG A 51 13.63 -30.98 9.56
CA ARG A 51 13.42 -29.87 10.51
C ARG A 51 11.93 -29.68 10.76
N ASP A 52 11.57 -29.46 12.02
CA ASP A 52 10.19 -29.13 12.38
C ASP A 52 9.89 -27.66 12.03
N PHE A 53 9.13 -27.46 10.95
CA PHE A 53 8.57 -26.15 10.58
C PHE A 53 7.16 -25.93 11.15
N GLY A 54 6.68 -26.81 12.02
CA GLY A 54 5.42 -26.66 12.75
C GLY A 54 4.23 -27.35 12.11
N ALA A 55 4.38 -27.89 10.91
CA ALA A 55 3.32 -28.62 10.20
C ALA A 55 2.93 -29.90 10.98
N GLY A 56 1.67 -29.98 11.35
CA GLY A 56 1.01 -31.19 11.82
C GLY A 56 0.64 -32.13 10.67
N PRO A 57 0.08 -33.31 10.97
CA PRO A 57 -0.36 -34.26 9.94
C PRO A 57 -1.51 -33.69 9.10
N ASP A 58 -1.61 -34.13 7.84
CA ASP A 58 -2.72 -33.79 6.92
C ASP A 58 -4.11 -34.07 7.51
N ALA A 59 -4.23 -35.11 8.36
CA ALA A 59 -5.48 -35.45 9.06
C ALA A 59 -6.01 -34.35 10.00
N TRP A 60 -5.22 -33.30 10.29
CA TRP A 60 -5.67 -32.12 11.02
C TRP A 60 -6.45 -31.13 10.14
N SER A 61 -6.41 -31.28 8.82
CA SER A 61 -7.19 -30.46 7.89
C SER A 61 -8.69 -30.57 8.20
N GLY A 62 -9.32 -29.42 8.45
CA GLY A 62 -10.70 -29.28 8.89
C GLY A 62 -10.93 -29.53 10.38
N ASP A 63 -9.91 -29.87 11.17
CA ASP A 63 -10.06 -30.13 12.61
C ASP A 63 -10.02 -28.82 13.43
N LEU A 64 -11.20 -28.37 13.87
CA LEU A 64 -11.35 -27.19 14.73
C LEU A 64 -11.04 -27.47 16.21
N THR A 65 -10.64 -28.70 16.58
CA THR A 65 -10.25 -28.98 17.97
C THR A 65 -8.97 -28.22 18.35
N PRO A 66 -8.91 -27.63 19.56
CA PRO A 66 -7.72 -26.92 20.00
C PRO A 66 -6.48 -27.81 20.07
N ILE A 67 -5.34 -27.31 19.59
CA ILE A 67 -4.04 -27.94 19.81
C ILE A 67 -3.71 -28.00 21.31
N THR A 68 -3.05 -29.08 21.71
CA THR A 68 -2.64 -29.31 23.10
C THR A 68 -1.26 -28.72 23.39
N SER A 69 -0.92 -28.51 24.66
CA SER A 69 0.44 -28.08 25.05
C SER A 69 1.53 -29.07 24.63
N ALA A 70 1.20 -30.36 24.49
CA ALA A 70 2.14 -31.38 23.99
C ALA A 70 2.37 -31.27 22.48
N GLU A 71 1.42 -30.69 21.75
CA GLU A 71 1.53 -30.36 20.33
C GLU A 71 2.07 -28.94 20.14
N TRP A 72 2.36 -28.16 21.18
CA TRP A 72 2.93 -26.82 21.02
C TRP A 72 4.43 -26.90 20.82
N THR A 73 4.94 -26.23 19.77
CA THR A 73 6.37 -26.15 19.50
C THR A 73 6.76 -24.73 19.17
N ARG A 74 8.07 -24.46 19.28
CA ARG A 74 8.67 -23.21 18.84
C ARG A 74 8.30 -22.85 17.40
N ALA A 75 8.26 -23.83 16.51
CA ALA A 75 7.91 -23.62 15.11
C ALA A 75 6.44 -23.22 14.93
N ARG A 76 5.51 -23.81 15.71
CA ARG A 76 4.10 -23.39 15.72
C ARG A 76 3.89 -22.00 16.32
N ALA A 77 4.69 -21.62 17.32
CA ALA A 77 4.73 -20.24 17.81
C ALA A 77 5.20 -19.25 16.74
N ALA A 78 6.25 -19.61 15.98
CA ALA A 78 6.73 -18.80 14.86
C ALA A 78 5.69 -18.69 13.73
N HIS A 79 4.99 -19.79 13.40
CA HIS A 79 3.89 -19.77 12.44
C HIS A 79 2.75 -18.86 12.91
N LEU A 80 2.32 -18.96 14.18
CA LEU A 80 1.29 -18.08 14.73
C LEU A 80 1.69 -16.61 14.63
N LEU A 81 2.94 -16.25 14.98
CA LEU A 81 3.44 -14.88 14.83
C LEU A 81 3.50 -14.42 13.37
N GLU A 82 3.82 -15.31 12.44
CA GLU A 82 3.82 -14.98 11.01
C GLU A 82 2.41 -14.67 10.50
N ARG A 83 1.42 -15.44 10.93
CA ARG A 83 0.03 -15.31 10.44
C ARG A 83 -0.74 -14.20 11.16
N ALA A 84 -0.66 -14.14 12.48
CA ALA A 84 -1.38 -13.21 13.34
C ALA A 84 -0.58 -11.93 13.66
N GLY A 85 0.69 -11.88 13.29
CA GLY A 85 1.51 -10.66 13.33
C GLY A 85 2.14 -10.43 11.97
N PHE A 86 3.32 -9.83 11.96
CA PHE A 86 4.17 -9.73 10.78
C PHE A 86 5.42 -10.59 10.98
N GLY A 87 5.28 -11.77 11.59
CA GLY A 87 6.41 -12.54 12.12
C GLY A 87 6.98 -11.92 13.40
N GLY A 88 8.12 -12.43 13.85
CA GLY A 88 8.78 -11.92 15.05
C GLY A 88 10.27 -12.21 15.10
N THR A 89 10.96 -11.53 16.01
CA THR A 89 12.38 -11.82 16.32
C THR A 89 12.50 -13.19 16.99
N PRO A 90 13.71 -13.80 17.01
CA PRO A 90 13.92 -15.03 17.76
C PRO A 90 13.44 -14.94 19.22
N GLU A 91 13.67 -13.81 19.89
CA GLU A 91 13.25 -13.60 21.28
C GLU A 91 11.73 -13.58 21.45
N GLU A 92 11.00 -12.96 20.51
CA GLU A 92 9.54 -12.96 20.52
C GLU A 92 8.96 -14.36 20.27
N VAL A 93 9.60 -15.12 19.37
CA VAL A 93 9.25 -16.52 19.12
C VAL A 93 9.47 -17.38 20.36
N GLU A 94 10.62 -17.25 21.04
CA GLU A 94 10.88 -17.96 22.31
C GLU A 94 9.86 -17.58 23.37
N ARG A 95 9.51 -16.30 23.48
CA ARG A 95 8.52 -15.81 24.45
C ARG A 95 7.17 -16.48 24.25
N LEU A 96 6.68 -16.60 23.00
CA LEU A 96 5.41 -17.28 22.72
C LEU A 96 5.53 -18.81 22.83
N ALA A 97 6.69 -19.39 22.48
CA ALA A 97 6.93 -20.82 22.61
C ALA A 97 6.94 -21.28 24.08
N ALA A 98 7.32 -20.39 25.00
CA ALA A 98 7.28 -20.63 26.44
C ALA A 98 5.87 -20.56 27.05
N MET A 99 4.89 -20.01 26.33
CA MET A 99 3.48 -19.97 26.73
C MET A 99 2.77 -21.27 26.32
N THR A 100 1.63 -21.57 26.95
CA THR A 100 0.69 -22.54 26.38
C THR A 100 0.04 -21.98 25.10
N PRO A 101 -0.50 -22.81 24.19
CA PRO A 101 -1.21 -22.33 23.01
C PRO A 101 -2.31 -21.31 23.32
N ALA A 102 -3.10 -21.57 24.37
CA ALA A 102 -4.18 -20.70 24.81
C ALA A 102 -3.67 -19.33 25.28
N GLU A 103 -2.56 -19.31 26.04
CA GLU A 103 -1.92 -18.06 26.49
C GLU A 103 -1.30 -17.30 25.32
N ALA A 104 -0.67 -17.99 24.36
CA ALA A 104 -0.07 -17.36 23.19
C ALA A 104 -1.13 -16.72 22.27
N VAL A 105 -2.25 -17.41 22.04
CA VAL A 105 -3.38 -16.87 21.27
C VAL A 105 -4.06 -15.73 22.03
N ALA A 106 -4.29 -15.87 23.33
CA ALA A 106 -4.85 -14.79 24.15
C ALA A 106 -3.92 -13.56 24.19
N PHE A 107 -2.61 -13.74 24.26
CA PHE A 107 -1.65 -12.63 24.19
C PHE A 107 -1.78 -11.80 22.90
N LEU A 108 -2.10 -12.46 21.77
CA LEU A 108 -2.28 -11.79 20.49
C LEU A 108 -3.70 -11.25 20.29
N VAL A 109 -4.74 -11.95 20.75
CA VAL A 109 -6.14 -11.58 20.50
C VAL A 109 -6.71 -10.65 21.58
N ASP A 110 -6.33 -10.83 22.85
CA ASP A 110 -6.80 -10.04 23.99
C ASP A 110 -5.80 -8.89 24.31
N TYR A 111 -5.38 -8.17 23.28
CA TYR A 111 -4.30 -7.19 23.33
C TYR A 111 -4.64 -5.91 24.09
N ASP A 112 -5.91 -5.68 24.48
CA ASP A 112 -6.33 -4.48 25.22
C ASP A 112 -5.60 -4.32 26.56
N SER A 113 -5.13 -5.44 27.12
CA SER A 113 -4.31 -5.47 28.34
C SER A 113 -2.85 -5.03 28.13
N LEU A 114 -2.36 -5.06 26.88
CA LEU A 114 -1.03 -4.59 26.51
C LEU A 114 -1.07 -3.07 26.35
N PRO A 115 0.03 -2.35 26.61
CA PRO A 115 0.09 -0.94 26.23
C PRO A 115 -0.13 -0.80 24.72
N ASP A 116 -0.74 0.28 24.27
CA ASP A 116 -0.98 0.55 22.84
C ASP A 116 0.31 0.84 22.05
N GLY A 117 1.47 0.78 22.71
CA GLY A 117 2.68 1.46 22.28
C GLY A 117 2.60 2.96 22.60
N ASP A 118 3.62 3.71 22.20
CA ASP A 118 3.53 5.18 22.10
C ASP A 118 3.15 5.49 20.64
N PRO A 119 1.85 5.54 20.26
CA PRO A 119 1.48 5.99 18.94
C PRO A 119 1.82 7.48 18.91
N THR A 120 3.04 7.81 18.51
CA THR A 120 3.37 9.18 18.14
C THR A 120 2.32 9.58 17.10
N PRO A 121 1.44 10.56 17.42
CA PRO A 121 0.39 10.93 16.50
C PRO A 121 1.00 11.31 15.16
N PHE A 122 0.27 11.09 14.07
CA PHE A 122 0.77 11.47 12.75
C PHE A 122 1.11 12.97 12.74
N ASP A 123 2.40 13.28 12.55
CA ASP A 123 2.92 14.64 12.61
C ASP A 123 2.68 15.34 11.26
N GLU A 124 1.46 15.86 11.10
CA GLU A 124 0.99 16.48 9.85
C GLU A 124 1.87 17.66 9.40
N SER A 125 1.98 17.84 8.10
CA SER A 125 2.59 19.04 7.51
C SER A 125 1.63 20.24 7.58
N PRO A 126 2.13 21.49 7.69
CA PRO A 126 1.30 22.69 7.72
C PRO A 126 0.77 23.07 6.32
N ILE A 127 -0.04 22.18 5.72
CA ILE A 127 -0.46 22.25 4.31
C ILE A 127 -1.62 23.20 4.08
N TYR A 128 -2.57 23.27 5.02
CA TYR A 128 -3.83 23.98 4.85
C TYR A 128 -3.79 25.40 5.42
N PRO A 129 -3.65 26.44 4.58
CA PRO A 129 -3.94 27.79 5.02
C PRO A 129 -5.46 27.98 5.16
N ASN A 130 -5.93 28.45 6.32
CA ASN A 130 -7.25 29.08 6.50
C ASN A 130 -8.52 28.18 6.42
N GLY A 131 -8.52 26.94 6.95
CA GLY A 131 -9.76 26.17 7.18
C GLY A 131 -10.41 25.62 5.90
N TYR A 132 -9.60 24.95 5.09
CA TYR A 132 -9.88 24.68 3.69
C TYR A 132 -10.89 23.54 3.43
N LYS A 133 -11.77 23.75 2.42
CA LYS A 133 -12.67 22.74 1.82
C LYS A 133 -12.11 22.21 0.49
N PHE A 134 -11.85 20.91 0.37
CA PHE A 134 -11.59 20.33 -0.96
C PHE A 134 -12.85 20.43 -1.80
N ARG A 135 -12.70 21.02 -2.97
CA ARG A 135 -13.77 21.32 -3.91
C ARG A 135 -13.30 20.97 -5.30
N SER A 136 -14.23 20.58 -6.15
CA SER A 136 -13.93 20.36 -7.55
C SER A 136 -13.41 21.65 -8.19
N ILE A 137 -12.58 21.53 -9.23
CA ILE A 137 -12.12 22.67 -10.04
C ILE A 137 -13.31 23.50 -10.54
N GLN A 138 -14.45 22.86 -10.82
CA GLN A 138 -15.68 23.53 -11.26
C GLN A 138 -16.28 24.42 -10.17
N GLU A 139 -16.30 23.95 -8.93
CA GLU A 139 -16.76 24.74 -7.78
C GLU A 139 -15.81 25.89 -7.46
N LEU A 140 -14.50 25.67 -7.58
CA LEU A 140 -13.50 26.71 -7.44
C LEU A 140 -13.62 27.78 -8.52
N ALA A 141 -13.82 27.36 -9.78
CA ALA A 141 -14.08 28.27 -10.87
C ALA A 141 -15.37 29.07 -10.61
N ARG A 142 -16.44 28.42 -10.12
CA ARG A 142 -17.70 29.10 -9.78
C ARG A 142 -17.52 30.11 -8.65
N GLU A 143 -16.79 29.76 -7.59
CA GLU A 143 -16.48 30.68 -6.49
C GLU A 143 -15.62 31.86 -6.98
N ALA A 144 -14.58 31.59 -7.77
CA ALA A 144 -13.74 32.63 -8.35
C ALA A 144 -14.52 33.55 -9.30
N MET A 145 -15.49 32.99 -10.03
CA MET A 145 -16.38 33.74 -10.91
C MET A 145 -17.32 34.65 -10.14
N THR A 146 -17.83 34.19 -8.99
CA THR A 146 -18.85 34.89 -8.19
C THR A 146 -18.26 35.86 -7.17
N THR A 147 -17.18 35.48 -6.50
CA THR A 147 -16.59 36.23 -5.37
C THR A 147 -15.28 36.92 -5.73
N GLY A 148 -14.64 36.56 -6.84
CA GLY A 148 -13.28 36.99 -7.18
C GLY A 148 -12.18 36.26 -6.40
N LYS A 149 -12.56 35.38 -5.46
CA LYS A 149 -11.65 34.55 -4.66
C LYS A 149 -11.88 33.07 -4.91
N ALA A 150 -10.83 32.29 -4.74
CA ALA A 150 -10.88 30.83 -4.70
C ALA A 150 -10.04 30.44 -3.50
N LEU A 151 -10.52 29.56 -2.64
CA LEU A 151 -9.69 29.04 -1.52
C LEU A 151 -9.21 30.16 -0.57
N GLY A 152 -10.01 31.23 -0.43
CA GLY A 152 -9.67 32.40 0.38
C GLY A 152 -8.61 33.31 -0.22
N ILE A 153 -7.94 32.91 -1.31
CA ILE A 153 -6.98 33.72 -2.06
C ILE A 153 -7.65 34.47 -3.20
N ASP A 154 -7.08 35.62 -3.58
CA ASP A 154 -7.54 36.35 -4.76
C ASP A 154 -7.29 35.49 -6.00
N ALA A 155 -8.37 34.93 -6.53
CA ALA A 155 -8.31 33.99 -7.64
C ALA A 155 -8.12 34.68 -8.98
N ARG A 156 -8.04 36.01 -9.00
CA ARG A 156 -7.90 36.79 -10.22
C ARG A 156 -6.67 37.68 -10.14
N ARG A 157 -5.71 37.45 -11.03
CA ARG A 157 -4.65 38.41 -11.35
C ARG A 157 -4.98 39.15 -12.64
N GLU A 158 -4.63 40.43 -12.73
CA GLU A 158 -4.63 41.15 -14.01
C GLU A 158 -3.63 40.48 -14.97
N GLY A 159 -4.08 40.07 -16.16
CA GLY A 159 -3.21 39.44 -17.16
C GLY A 159 -3.89 38.32 -17.96
N LYS A 160 -3.06 37.53 -18.66
CA LYS A 160 -3.52 36.50 -19.61
C LYS A 160 -4.15 35.27 -18.93
N LEU A 161 -3.84 34.97 -17.67
CA LEU A 161 -4.32 33.79 -16.93
C LEU A 161 -4.94 34.19 -15.58
N PRO A 162 -6.15 34.76 -15.57
CA PRO A 162 -6.71 35.33 -14.35
C PRO A 162 -6.89 34.30 -13.24
N LEU A 163 -7.35 33.08 -13.54
CA LEU A 163 -7.66 32.02 -12.55
C LEU A 163 -6.45 31.22 -12.04
N GLN A 164 -5.25 31.46 -12.57
CA GLN A 164 -4.07 30.64 -12.28
C GLN A 164 -3.76 30.50 -10.77
N PRO A 165 -3.84 31.55 -9.93
CA PRO A 165 -3.54 31.41 -8.51
C PRO A 165 -4.43 30.39 -7.78
N GLY A 166 -5.73 30.34 -8.12
CA GLY A 166 -6.67 29.38 -7.54
C GLY A 166 -6.42 27.95 -8.02
N ILE A 167 -6.00 27.78 -9.27
CA ILE A 167 -5.66 26.48 -9.86
C ILE A 167 -4.34 25.97 -9.26
N ASP A 168 -3.32 26.82 -9.13
CA ASP A 168 -2.03 26.50 -8.50
C ASP A 168 -2.23 26.03 -7.06
N GLU A 169 -3.04 26.74 -6.27
CA GLU A 169 -3.33 26.36 -4.88
C GLU A 169 -4.16 25.07 -4.79
N PHE A 170 -5.11 24.84 -5.70
CA PHE A 170 -5.84 23.56 -5.77
C PHE A 170 -4.89 22.38 -5.95
N TYR A 171 -4.00 22.45 -6.95
CA TYR A 171 -3.04 21.38 -7.19
C TYR A 171 -1.97 21.30 -6.10
N THR A 172 -1.59 22.42 -5.48
CA THR A 172 -0.70 22.42 -4.30
C THR A 172 -1.30 21.54 -3.21
N LEU A 173 -2.57 21.75 -2.88
CA LEU A 173 -3.22 21.01 -1.82
C LEU A 173 -3.48 19.56 -2.19
N LEU A 174 -3.90 19.28 -3.42
CA LEU A 174 -4.06 17.91 -3.93
C LEU A 174 -2.76 17.11 -3.82
N TRP A 175 -1.65 17.65 -4.34
CA TRP A 175 -0.35 16.99 -4.27
C TRP A 175 0.19 16.91 -2.85
N SER A 176 -0.06 17.91 -2.02
CA SER A 176 0.33 17.88 -0.61
C SER A 176 -0.40 16.76 0.15
N ASP A 177 -1.68 16.57 -0.14
CA ASP A 177 -2.49 15.47 0.40
C ASP A 177 -1.98 14.09 -0.02
N PHE A 178 -1.51 13.92 -1.27
CA PHE A 178 -0.83 12.70 -1.69
C PHE A 178 0.52 12.51 -0.97
N GLY A 179 1.28 13.58 -0.76
CA GLY A 179 2.51 13.56 0.02
C GLY A 179 2.28 13.12 1.47
N GLU A 180 1.24 13.63 2.13
CA GLU A 180 0.86 13.20 3.48
C GLU A 180 0.42 11.74 3.51
N ILE A 181 -0.27 11.24 2.48
CA ILE A 181 -0.64 9.81 2.42
C ILE A 181 0.59 8.91 2.30
N ALA A 182 1.61 9.30 1.53
CA ALA A 182 2.86 8.54 1.50
C ALA A 182 3.52 8.49 2.89
N ARG A 183 3.58 9.63 3.59
CA ARG A 183 4.08 9.70 4.98
C ARG A 183 3.22 8.90 5.96
N ALA A 184 1.90 8.95 5.82
CA ALA A 184 0.96 8.20 6.65
C ALA A 184 1.14 6.69 6.44
N GLY A 185 1.46 6.25 5.22
CA GLY A 185 1.82 4.86 4.92
C GLY A 185 3.04 4.41 5.70
N GLN A 186 4.11 5.21 5.72
CA GLN A 186 5.29 4.90 6.51
C GLN A 186 5.03 4.97 8.02
N TRP A 187 4.28 5.97 8.49
CA TRP A 187 3.86 6.10 9.89
C TRP A 187 3.05 4.87 10.36
N TRP A 188 2.14 4.37 9.52
CA TRP A 188 1.39 3.17 9.86
C TRP A 188 2.30 1.92 9.83
N ALA A 189 3.22 1.82 8.87
CA ALA A 189 4.21 0.75 8.82
C ALA A 189 5.13 0.74 10.06
N GLU A 190 5.49 1.92 10.59
CA GLU A 190 6.24 2.09 11.83
C GLU A 190 5.51 1.44 13.00
N ARG A 191 4.19 1.69 13.08
CA ARG A 191 3.33 1.04 14.09
C ARG A 191 3.26 -0.47 13.87
N MET A 192 3.11 -0.96 12.64
CA MET A 192 3.12 -2.40 12.33
C MET A 192 4.45 -3.08 12.73
N LEU A 193 5.57 -2.35 12.65
CA LEU A 193 6.90 -2.83 13.04
C LEU A 193 7.08 -2.87 14.55
N THR A 194 6.66 -1.84 15.28
CA THR A 194 7.09 -1.60 16.67
C THR A 194 6.03 -1.88 17.73
N THR A 195 4.74 -1.95 17.36
CA THR A 195 3.66 -2.12 18.34
C THR A 195 3.78 -3.44 19.11
N PRO A 196 3.51 -3.45 20.43
CA PRO A 196 3.33 -4.67 21.19
C PRO A 196 2.00 -5.39 20.86
N ARG A 197 1.11 -4.78 20.06
CA ARG A 197 -0.19 -5.32 19.63
C ARG A 197 -0.19 -5.70 18.13
N PRO A 198 0.65 -6.64 17.68
CA PRO A 198 0.84 -6.88 16.24
C PRO A 198 -0.43 -7.39 15.52
N PHE A 199 -1.31 -8.09 16.23
CA PHE A 199 -2.54 -8.62 15.64
C PHE A 199 -3.61 -7.54 15.40
N GLU A 200 -3.65 -6.50 16.24
CA GLU A 200 -4.50 -5.32 16.02
C GLU A 200 -4.21 -4.72 14.64
N GLU A 201 -2.93 -4.52 14.30
CA GLU A 201 -2.54 -3.95 13.01
C GLU A 201 -2.70 -4.93 11.84
N ARG A 202 -2.49 -6.23 12.05
CA ARG A 202 -2.77 -7.24 11.02
C ARG A 202 -4.25 -7.27 10.66
N MET A 203 -5.12 -7.18 11.66
CA MET A 203 -6.56 -7.16 11.47
C MET A 203 -7.03 -5.83 10.88
N THR A 204 -6.44 -4.71 11.30
CA THR A 204 -6.67 -3.40 10.68
C THR A 204 -6.29 -3.41 9.19
N LEU A 205 -5.17 -4.03 8.82
CA LEU A 205 -4.76 -4.17 7.41
C LEU A 205 -5.73 -5.06 6.61
N PHE A 206 -6.26 -6.13 7.22
CA PHE A 206 -7.31 -6.95 6.62
C PHE A 206 -8.59 -6.13 6.38
N TRP A 207 -9.03 -5.37 7.37
CA TRP A 207 -10.21 -4.52 7.21
C TRP A 207 -10.00 -3.36 6.25
N HIS A 208 -8.78 -2.83 6.14
CA HIS A 208 -8.46 -1.77 5.18
C HIS A 208 -8.52 -2.27 3.73
N ASP A 209 -8.21 -3.55 3.51
CA ASP A 209 -8.41 -4.24 2.23
C ASP A 209 -9.91 -4.53 1.98
N HIS A 210 -10.65 -4.95 3.01
CA HIS A 210 -12.07 -5.31 2.91
C HIS A 210 -13.01 -4.10 2.74
N PHE A 211 -12.81 -3.05 3.53
CA PHE A 211 -13.54 -1.79 3.49
C PHE A 211 -12.71 -0.73 2.78
N ALA A 212 -12.35 -1.03 1.53
CA ALA A 212 -11.44 -0.22 0.75
C ALA A 212 -11.97 1.19 0.52
N THR A 213 -11.17 2.19 0.88
CA THR A 213 -11.33 3.60 0.49
C THR A 213 -10.03 4.08 -0.15
N SER A 214 -10.12 4.98 -1.14
CA SER A 214 -8.93 5.49 -1.84
C SER A 214 -8.79 7.00 -1.75
N GLN A 215 -7.57 7.44 -1.45
CA GLN A 215 -7.18 8.85 -1.49
C GLN A 215 -7.43 9.47 -2.88
N GLU A 216 -7.47 8.67 -3.95
CA GLU A 216 -7.74 9.12 -5.32
C GLU A 216 -9.10 9.77 -5.51
N LYS A 217 -10.08 9.52 -4.63
CA LYS A 217 -11.39 10.18 -4.65
C LYS A 217 -11.68 10.93 -3.36
N VAL A 218 -11.20 10.43 -2.22
CA VAL A 218 -11.40 11.09 -0.91
C VAL A 218 -10.62 12.40 -0.82
N HIS A 219 -9.44 12.45 -1.45
CA HIS A 219 -8.55 13.61 -1.54
C HIS A 219 -8.27 14.30 -0.19
N ARG A 220 -8.27 13.55 0.92
CA ARG A 220 -8.07 14.09 2.27
C ARG A 220 -7.41 13.07 3.18
N HIS A 221 -6.11 13.27 3.44
CA HIS A 221 -5.32 12.35 4.26
C HIS A 221 -5.89 12.15 5.66
N ARG A 222 -6.42 13.21 6.29
CA ARG A 222 -7.06 13.12 7.61
C ARG A 222 -8.25 12.16 7.66
N LYS A 223 -9.07 12.13 6.61
CA LYS A 223 -10.20 11.19 6.49
C LYS A 223 -9.69 9.77 6.34
N MET A 224 -8.63 9.57 5.56
CA MET A 224 -8.01 8.27 5.37
C MET A 224 -7.36 7.73 6.64
N ILE A 225 -6.66 8.58 7.42
CA ILE A 225 -6.08 8.22 8.72
C ILE A 225 -7.20 7.87 9.70
N ARG A 226 -8.25 8.70 9.78
CA ARG A 226 -9.43 8.44 10.63
C ARG A 226 -10.13 7.13 10.25
N HIS A 227 -10.24 6.80 8.96
CA HIS A 227 -10.81 5.53 8.50
C HIS A 227 -10.01 4.37 9.08
N VAL A 228 -8.67 4.38 8.93
CA VAL A 228 -7.80 3.35 9.52
C VAL A 228 -7.91 3.30 11.05
N ASP A 229 -8.02 4.43 11.72
CA ASP A 229 -8.24 4.47 13.18
C ASP A 229 -9.58 3.83 13.59
N THR A 230 -10.63 4.06 12.80
CA THR A 230 -11.96 3.44 13.00
C THR A 230 -11.87 1.94 12.82
N LEU A 231 -11.23 1.47 11.75
CA LEU A 231 -10.99 0.05 11.51
C LEU A 231 -10.18 -0.61 12.64
N ARG A 232 -9.20 0.11 13.20
CA ARG A 232 -8.39 -0.36 14.32
C ARG A 232 -9.21 -0.50 15.60
N GLN A 233 -10.00 0.52 15.93
CA GLN A 233 -10.85 0.53 17.13
C GLN A 233 -11.84 -0.64 17.15
N HIS A 234 -12.33 -1.05 15.98
CA HIS A 234 -13.30 -2.13 15.82
C HIS A 234 -12.68 -3.45 15.34
N ALA A 235 -11.34 -3.56 15.28
CA ALA A 235 -10.67 -4.63 14.55
C ALA A 235 -11.09 -6.05 14.97
N LEU A 236 -11.30 -6.28 16.27
CA LEU A 236 -11.71 -7.57 16.82
C LEU A 236 -13.06 -7.57 17.54
N GLY A 237 -13.81 -6.47 17.45
CA GLY A 237 -15.11 -6.32 18.12
C GLY A 237 -16.26 -6.97 17.36
N ASP A 238 -17.46 -6.46 17.62
CA ASP A 238 -18.68 -6.84 16.92
C ASP A 238 -18.69 -6.33 15.46
N PHE A 239 -19.07 -7.21 14.54
CA PHE A 239 -19.10 -6.89 13.12
C PHE A 239 -20.25 -5.95 12.73
N GLU A 240 -21.40 -5.97 13.42
CA GLU A 240 -22.50 -5.03 13.19
C GLU A 240 -22.04 -3.60 13.54
N ASP A 241 -21.38 -3.44 14.70
CA ASP A 241 -20.79 -2.17 15.15
C ASP A 241 -19.70 -1.67 14.20
N LEU A 242 -18.80 -2.55 13.73
CA LEU A 242 -17.79 -2.21 12.72
C LEU A 242 -18.46 -1.72 11.43
N LEU A 243 -19.50 -2.42 10.97
CA LEU A 243 -20.18 -2.08 9.73
C LEU A 243 -20.89 -0.72 9.85
N VAL A 244 -21.57 -0.45 10.98
CA VAL A 244 -22.14 0.87 11.29
C VAL A 244 -21.06 1.95 11.28
N ALA A 245 -19.93 1.72 11.96
CA ALA A 245 -18.85 2.70 12.03
C ALA A 245 -18.27 3.03 10.65
N VAL A 246 -18.07 2.02 9.79
CA VAL A 246 -17.64 2.21 8.40
C VAL A 246 -18.71 2.92 7.56
N SER A 247 -19.99 2.59 7.74
CA SER A 247 -21.10 3.27 7.03
C SER A 247 -21.22 4.76 7.38
N GLN A 248 -20.72 5.17 8.55
CA GLN A 248 -20.69 6.56 9.00
C GLN A 248 -19.35 7.27 8.70
N ASP A 249 -18.34 6.53 8.27
CA ASP A 249 -17.00 7.09 8.04
C ASP A 249 -17.02 8.10 6.87
N PRO A 250 -16.48 9.33 7.06
CA PRO A 250 -16.45 10.35 6.01
C PRO A 250 -15.72 9.94 4.73
N ALA A 251 -14.65 9.13 4.82
CA ALA A 251 -13.95 8.63 3.64
C ALA A 251 -14.86 7.66 2.88
N MET A 252 -15.55 6.76 3.58
CA MET A 252 -16.49 5.81 2.96
C MET A 252 -17.71 6.50 2.32
N LEU A 253 -18.31 7.46 3.01
CA LEU A 253 -19.45 8.25 2.50
C LEU A 253 -19.10 9.03 1.21
N ILE A 254 -17.86 9.50 1.08
CA ILE A 254 -17.35 10.11 -0.15
C ILE A 254 -17.03 9.05 -1.20
N TRP A 255 -16.36 7.97 -0.80
CA TRP A 255 -15.87 6.92 -1.69
C TRP A 255 -17.00 6.27 -2.49
N LEU A 256 -18.14 6.02 -1.85
CA LEU A 256 -19.30 5.37 -2.47
C LEU A 256 -20.50 6.30 -2.69
N ASP A 257 -20.25 7.60 -2.66
CA ASP A 257 -21.23 8.67 -2.98
C ASP A 257 -22.50 8.64 -2.11
N ASN A 258 -22.47 7.98 -0.95
CA ASN A 258 -23.62 7.97 -0.04
C ASN A 258 -23.87 9.33 0.60
N LYS A 259 -22.86 10.20 0.68
CA LYS A 259 -23.03 11.58 1.15
C LYS A 259 -24.11 12.37 0.38
N ASP A 260 -24.38 11.99 -0.87
CA ASP A 260 -25.37 12.62 -1.75
C ASP A 260 -26.69 11.83 -1.81
N ASN A 261 -26.85 10.78 -1.00
CA ASN A 261 -28.02 9.92 -0.96
C ASN A 261 -29.18 10.57 -0.20
N VAL A 262 -30.24 10.96 -0.91
CA VAL A 262 -31.38 11.70 -0.36
C VAL A 262 -32.71 11.11 -0.83
N LYS A 263 -33.77 11.29 -0.03
CA LYS A 263 -35.11 10.83 -0.37
C LYS A 263 -35.56 11.33 -1.75
N GLY A 264 -36.23 10.46 -2.50
CA GLY A 264 -36.64 10.72 -3.88
C GLY A 264 -35.54 10.55 -4.93
N HIS A 265 -34.26 10.52 -4.52
CA HIS A 265 -33.11 10.24 -5.37
C HIS A 265 -32.13 9.26 -4.68
N PRO A 266 -32.58 8.03 -4.35
CA PRO A 266 -31.75 7.06 -3.66
C PRO A 266 -30.53 6.67 -4.52
N ASN A 267 -29.36 6.62 -3.90
CA ASN A 267 -28.11 6.21 -4.54
C ASN A 267 -27.81 4.74 -4.22
N GLU A 268 -27.88 3.87 -5.23
CA GLU A 268 -27.68 2.43 -5.07
C GLU A 268 -26.22 2.01 -4.90
N ASN A 269 -25.23 2.89 -5.15
CA ASN A 269 -23.81 2.52 -5.11
C ASN A 269 -23.43 1.91 -3.76
N TYR A 270 -23.58 2.65 -2.66
CA TYR A 270 -23.26 2.15 -1.33
C TYR A 270 -24.08 0.91 -0.94
N ALA A 271 -25.37 0.90 -1.28
CA ALA A 271 -26.28 -0.22 -1.00
C ALA A 271 -25.89 -1.50 -1.74
N ARG A 272 -25.33 -1.38 -2.94
CA ARG A 272 -24.77 -2.50 -3.68
C ARG A 272 -23.51 -2.99 -2.99
N GLU A 273 -22.53 -2.12 -2.76
CA GLU A 273 -21.25 -2.55 -2.19
C GLU A 273 -21.38 -3.14 -0.78
N ILE A 274 -22.27 -2.60 0.06
CA ILE A 274 -22.48 -3.14 1.40
C ILE A 274 -23.01 -4.58 1.33
N MET A 275 -23.89 -4.91 0.39
CA MET A 275 -24.41 -6.26 0.20
C MET A 275 -23.44 -7.16 -0.55
N GLU A 276 -22.84 -6.69 -1.64
CA GLU A 276 -22.05 -7.51 -2.56
C GLU A 276 -20.61 -7.73 -2.12
N LEU A 277 -19.93 -6.67 -1.68
CA LEU A 277 -18.49 -6.71 -1.40
C LEU A 277 -18.18 -6.74 0.10
N PHE A 278 -19.03 -6.15 0.93
CA PHE A 278 -18.72 -6.01 2.36
C PHE A 278 -19.38 -7.04 3.25
N THR A 279 -20.50 -7.66 2.84
CA THR A 279 -21.27 -8.55 3.73
C THR A 279 -21.68 -9.88 3.11
N MET A 280 -22.52 -9.93 2.08
CA MET A 280 -23.18 -11.18 1.67
C MET A 280 -22.44 -11.89 0.54
N GLY A 281 -21.61 -11.18 -0.24
CA GLY A 281 -21.04 -11.69 -1.48
C GLY A 281 -22.03 -11.57 -2.64
N GLU A 282 -21.53 -11.30 -3.84
CA GLU A 282 -22.35 -11.16 -5.05
C GLU A 282 -23.26 -12.38 -5.29
N GLY A 283 -24.56 -12.12 -5.48
CA GLY A 283 -25.55 -13.15 -5.83
C GLY A 283 -26.02 -14.08 -4.69
N ASN A 284 -25.70 -13.78 -3.43
CA ASN A 284 -25.95 -14.67 -2.29
C ASN A 284 -27.28 -14.40 -1.52
N GLY A 285 -28.40 -14.43 -2.24
CA GLY A 285 -29.74 -14.47 -1.62
C GLY A 285 -30.44 -13.13 -1.41
N TYR A 286 -29.88 -12.04 -1.96
CA TYR A 286 -30.58 -10.76 -2.13
C TYR A 286 -31.01 -10.56 -3.59
N THR A 287 -31.86 -9.56 -3.83
CA THR A 287 -32.34 -9.16 -5.15
C THR A 287 -31.99 -7.70 -5.44
N GLU A 288 -32.13 -7.31 -6.70
CA GLU A 288 -32.02 -5.90 -7.11
C GLU A 288 -33.08 -5.01 -6.41
N ALA A 289 -34.21 -5.59 -6.00
CA ALA A 289 -35.20 -4.87 -5.20
C ALA A 289 -34.67 -4.59 -3.79
N ASP A 290 -33.97 -5.54 -3.16
CA ASP A 290 -33.36 -5.34 -1.85
C ASP A 290 -32.31 -4.22 -1.90
N ILE A 291 -31.49 -4.16 -2.95
CA ILE A 291 -30.51 -3.06 -3.13
C ILE A 291 -31.19 -1.69 -3.13
N ARG A 292 -32.32 -1.55 -3.83
CA ARG A 292 -33.08 -0.29 -3.84
C ARG A 292 -33.64 0.07 -2.48
N GLU A 293 -34.18 -0.91 -1.76
CA GLU A 293 -34.76 -0.70 -0.43
C GLU A 293 -33.68 -0.38 0.61
N VAL A 294 -32.50 -1.00 0.50
CA VAL A 294 -31.31 -0.64 1.30
C VAL A 294 -30.84 0.77 0.94
N ALA A 295 -30.80 1.14 -0.34
CA ALA A 295 -30.44 2.50 -0.76
C ALA A 295 -31.37 3.56 -0.17
N ARG A 296 -32.68 3.27 -0.11
CA ARG A 296 -33.67 4.11 0.58
C ARG A 296 -33.39 4.22 2.08
N ALA A 297 -33.05 3.11 2.74
CA ALA A 297 -32.73 3.10 4.16
C ALA A 297 -31.51 3.98 4.53
N PHE A 298 -30.53 4.10 3.64
CA PHE A 298 -29.36 4.97 3.83
C PHE A 298 -29.57 6.45 3.44
N THR A 299 -30.75 6.85 2.96
CA THR A 299 -31.00 8.25 2.63
C THR A 299 -30.89 9.15 3.85
N GLY A 300 -30.26 10.32 3.69
CA GLY A 300 -30.06 11.30 4.77
C GLY A 300 -28.77 11.12 5.57
N TRP A 301 -28.07 9.99 5.43
CA TRP A 301 -26.73 9.80 5.98
C TRP A 301 -25.70 10.56 5.15
N THR A 302 -25.11 11.60 5.73
CA THR A 302 -24.21 12.51 5.01
C THR A 302 -23.11 13.05 5.92
N ILE A 303 -22.30 13.96 5.40
CA ILE A 303 -21.29 14.71 6.16
C ILE A 303 -21.72 16.16 6.32
N THR A 304 -21.34 16.80 7.43
CA THR A 304 -21.66 18.20 7.68
C THR A 304 -21.01 19.12 6.66
N GLU A 305 -21.74 20.16 6.26
CA GLU A 305 -21.21 21.31 5.52
C GLU A 305 -21.03 22.52 6.45
N ASP A 306 -21.17 22.35 7.76
CA ASP A 306 -20.94 23.42 8.73
C ASP A 306 -19.46 23.51 9.11
N HIS A 307 -18.82 24.53 8.56
CA HIS A 307 -17.38 24.75 8.70
C HIS A 307 -16.99 25.52 9.97
N THR A 308 -17.97 25.92 10.78
CA THR A 308 -17.68 26.50 12.10
C THR A 308 -17.38 25.41 13.14
N THR A 309 -17.85 24.18 12.89
CA THR A 309 -17.68 23.01 13.74
C THR A 309 -16.74 21.95 13.14
N ASP A 310 -16.52 21.98 11.82
CA ASP A 310 -15.66 21.05 11.09
C ASP A 310 -14.69 21.77 10.14
N PRO A 311 -13.36 21.72 10.35
CA PRO A 311 -12.37 22.38 9.49
C PRO A 311 -12.22 21.77 8.09
N GLY A 312 -13.08 20.83 7.69
CA GLY A 312 -13.12 20.21 6.36
C GLY A 312 -12.87 18.70 6.36
N ASP A 313 -12.82 18.10 7.54
CA ASP A 313 -12.46 16.70 7.79
C ASP A 313 -13.69 15.78 7.79
N GLY A 314 -14.89 16.33 7.74
CA GLY A 314 -16.15 15.60 7.61
C GLY A 314 -16.62 15.05 8.95
N VAL A 315 -17.72 15.59 9.47
CA VAL A 315 -18.46 14.98 10.59
C VAL A 315 -19.72 14.32 10.04
N PHE A 316 -19.93 13.04 10.36
CA PHE A 316 -21.16 12.33 10.02
C PHE A 316 -22.39 13.05 10.60
N VAL A 317 -23.45 13.14 9.81
CA VAL A 317 -24.76 13.65 10.22
C VAL A 317 -25.83 12.78 9.60
N ASP A 318 -26.79 12.36 10.42
CA ASP A 318 -28.05 11.77 9.98
C ASP A 318 -29.12 12.87 9.87
N ARG A 319 -29.53 13.18 8.64
CA ARG A 319 -30.50 14.23 8.33
C ARG A 319 -31.89 13.64 8.10
N ALA A 320 -32.68 13.57 9.16
CA ALA A 320 -34.05 13.06 9.12
C ALA A 320 -34.93 13.73 8.06
N GLU A 321 -34.72 15.01 7.73
CA GLU A 321 -35.46 15.71 6.68
C GLU A 321 -35.16 15.21 5.26
N LEU A 322 -33.98 14.59 5.06
CA LEU A 322 -33.53 13.99 3.82
C LEU A 322 -33.74 12.47 3.77
N HIS A 323 -34.16 11.86 4.88
CA HIS A 323 -34.47 10.43 4.97
C HIS A 323 -35.83 10.09 4.33
N ASP A 324 -35.91 8.93 3.69
CA ASP A 324 -37.12 8.32 3.18
C ASP A 324 -37.77 7.47 4.27
N ASP A 325 -38.81 8.01 4.90
CA ASP A 325 -39.62 7.40 5.97
C ASP A 325 -40.75 6.48 5.45
N GLY A 326 -40.69 6.12 4.17
CA GLY A 326 -41.63 5.17 3.58
C GLY A 326 -41.30 3.73 4.00
N GLU A 327 -42.32 2.88 4.03
CA GLU A 327 -42.16 1.43 4.24
C GLU A 327 -41.19 0.83 3.22
N LYS A 328 -40.29 -0.04 3.69
CA LYS A 328 -39.21 -0.70 2.93
C LYS A 328 -39.31 -2.20 3.14
N THR A 329 -38.94 -2.99 2.13
CA THR A 329 -38.86 -4.45 2.25
C THR A 329 -37.45 -4.92 1.94
N ILE A 330 -36.72 -5.35 2.97
CA ILE A 330 -35.30 -5.76 2.87
C ILE A 330 -35.19 -7.22 3.32
N LEU A 331 -34.70 -8.10 2.44
CA LEU A 331 -34.46 -9.52 2.70
C LEU A 331 -35.70 -10.23 3.29
N GLY A 332 -36.88 -9.88 2.79
CA GLY A 332 -38.17 -10.45 3.20
C GLY A 332 -38.75 -9.89 4.51
N GLN A 333 -38.09 -8.91 5.13
CA GLN A 333 -38.62 -8.15 6.27
C GLN A 333 -39.19 -6.82 5.79
N THR A 334 -40.31 -6.37 6.35
CA THR A 334 -40.98 -5.12 5.96
C THR A 334 -41.16 -4.21 7.16
N GLY A 335 -40.80 -2.93 7.01
CA GLY A 335 -40.86 -1.92 8.06
C GLY A 335 -40.38 -0.55 7.57
N ASP A 336 -40.48 0.47 8.42
CA ASP A 336 -39.90 1.79 8.15
C ASP A 336 -38.42 1.80 8.58
N PHE A 337 -37.59 1.05 7.84
CA PHE A 337 -36.21 0.80 8.24
C PHE A 337 -35.29 1.99 7.95
N ASP A 338 -34.46 2.34 8.92
CA ASP A 338 -33.33 3.26 8.72
C ASP A 338 -32.03 2.51 8.35
N GLY A 339 -30.92 3.24 8.20
CA GLY A 339 -29.62 2.65 7.87
C GLY A 339 -29.09 1.68 8.93
N TYR A 340 -29.39 1.89 10.21
CA TYR A 340 -28.98 0.98 11.29
C TYR A 340 -29.77 -0.33 11.21
N GLU A 341 -31.09 -0.25 11.01
CA GLU A 341 -31.94 -1.43 10.88
C GLU A 341 -31.64 -2.21 9.60
N ALA A 342 -31.33 -1.53 8.50
CA ALA A 342 -30.86 -2.18 7.27
C ALA A 342 -29.57 -2.98 7.49
N ILE A 343 -28.57 -2.39 8.18
CA ILE A 343 -27.32 -3.08 8.56
C ILE A 343 -27.64 -4.32 9.42
N ALA A 344 -28.48 -4.17 10.44
CA ALA A 344 -28.86 -5.26 11.33
C ALA A 344 -29.56 -6.41 10.57
N ILE A 345 -30.41 -6.10 9.59
CA ILE A 345 -31.06 -7.09 8.72
C ILE A 345 -30.03 -7.83 7.86
N ILE A 346 -29.08 -7.09 7.26
CA ILE A 346 -28.02 -7.66 6.41
C ILE A 346 -27.08 -8.57 7.23
N VAL A 347 -26.62 -8.11 8.40
CA VAL A 347 -25.68 -8.87 9.25
C VAL A 347 -26.30 -10.19 9.70
N ARG A 348 -27.58 -10.18 10.09
CA ARG A 348 -28.30 -11.39 10.55
C ARG A 348 -28.58 -12.40 9.43
N HIS A 349 -28.39 -12.02 8.16
CA HIS A 349 -28.59 -12.95 7.06
C HIS A 349 -27.49 -14.04 7.04
N PRO A 350 -27.82 -15.34 6.85
CA PRO A 350 -26.82 -16.41 6.89
C PRO A 350 -25.68 -16.29 5.86
N ALA A 351 -25.91 -15.58 4.76
CA ALA A 351 -24.85 -15.31 3.77
C ALA A 351 -23.72 -14.46 4.35
N THR A 352 -24.02 -13.54 5.28
CA THR A 352 -23.03 -12.63 5.86
C THR A 352 -22.00 -13.38 6.69
N ALA A 353 -22.45 -14.27 7.57
CA ALA A 353 -21.55 -15.10 8.36
C ALA A 353 -20.65 -15.98 7.47
N ARG A 354 -21.19 -16.54 6.37
CA ARG A 354 -20.41 -17.31 5.40
C ARG A 354 -19.34 -16.45 4.73
N PHE A 355 -19.73 -15.30 4.20
CA PHE A 355 -18.80 -14.44 3.45
C PHE A 355 -17.65 -13.92 4.32
N ILE A 356 -17.96 -13.42 5.52
CA ILE A 356 -16.94 -12.89 6.44
C ILE A 356 -15.98 -13.98 6.91
N THR A 357 -16.51 -15.17 7.26
CA THR A 357 -15.65 -16.28 7.67
C THR A 357 -14.77 -16.79 6.53
N GLU A 358 -15.27 -16.82 5.30
CA GLU A 358 -14.47 -17.17 4.11
C GLU A 358 -13.33 -16.17 3.89
N LYS A 359 -13.61 -14.86 3.96
CA LYS A 359 -12.61 -13.80 3.79
C LYS A 359 -11.53 -13.87 4.87
N ILE A 360 -11.92 -13.97 6.14
CA ILE A 360 -10.98 -14.12 7.27
C ILE A 360 -10.14 -15.39 7.11
N TYR A 361 -10.79 -16.52 6.80
CA TYR A 361 -10.11 -17.80 6.69
C TYR A 361 -9.08 -17.80 5.55
N ARG A 362 -9.42 -17.30 4.36
CA ARG A 362 -8.47 -17.21 3.25
C ARG A 362 -7.31 -16.28 3.53
N TYR A 363 -7.53 -15.22 4.32
CA TYR A 363 -6.48 -14.30 4.68
C TYR A 363 -5.51 -14.88 5.71
N TYR A 364 -6.02 -15.56 6.74
CA TYR A 364 -5.24 -16.02 7.91
C TYR A 364 -4.85 -17.49 7.90
N VAL A 365 -5.53 -18.35 7.13
CA VAL A 365 -5.29 -19.80 7.12
C VAL A 365 -4.73 -20.23 5.76
N ARG A 366 -5.59 -20.46 4.77
CA ARG A 366 -5.22 -20.90 3.41
C ARG A 366 -6.35 -20.63 2.42
N GLU A 367 -6.04 -20.63 1.13
CA GLU A 367 -7.01 -20.36 0.04
C GLU A 367 -8.17 -21.39 0.00
N GLU A 368 -7.83 -22.65 0.21
CA GLU A 368 -8.77 -23.77 0.14
C GLU A 368 -9.62 -23.86 1.41
N LEU A 369 -10.93 -23.68 1.25
CA LEU A 369 -11.93 -23.82 2.30
C LEU A 369 -13.04 -24.77 1.83
N ASP A 370 -13.11 -25.95 2.46
CA ASP A 370 -14.19 -26.89 2.16
C ASP A 370 -15.53 -26.44 2.78
N ARG A 371 -16.63 -26.90 2.18
CA ARG A 371 -17.98 -26.48 2.57
C ARG A 371 -18.34 -26.85 4.02
N ALA A 372 -17.89 -27.99 4.52
CA ALA A 372 -18.26 -28.45 5.86
C ALA A 372 -17.49 -27.68 6.95
N LEU A 373 -16.23 -27.32 6.69
CA LEU A 373 -15.48 -26.40 7.54
C LEU A 373 -16.06 -24.99 7.49
N HIS A 374 -16.39 -24.50 6.29
CA HIS A 374 -17.04 -23.20 6.09
C HIS A 374 -18.34 -23.07 6.89
N ASP A 375 -19.22 -24.08 6.80
CA ASP A 375 -20.50 -24.10 7.52
C ASP A 375 -20.28 -24.05 9.05
N ARG A 376 -19.26 -24.74 9.58
CA ARG A 376 -18.95 -24.72 11.01
C ARG A 376 -18.38 -23.38 11.48
N LEU A 377 -17.50 -22.76 10.69
CA LEU A 377 -16.96 -21.43 11.01
C LEU A 377 -18.05 -20.36 10.96
N ALA A 378 -18.91 -20.39 9.93
CA ALA A 378 -20.05 -19.48 9.82
C ALA A 378 -21.01 -19.64 11.00
N ALA A 379 -21.31 -20.89 11.40
CA ALA A 379 -22.11 -21.15 12.60
C ALA A 379 -21.45 -20.60 13.87
N ALA A 380 -20.14 -20.79 14.03
CA ALA A 380 -19.39 -20.26 15.18
C ALA A 380 -19.44 -18.73 15.27
N LEU A 381 -19.35 -18.02 14.13
CA LEU A 381 -19.50 -16.56 14.10
C LEU A 381 -20.92 -16.12 14.48
N THR A 382 -21.95 -16.78 13.93
CA THR A 382 -23.35 -16.47 14.26
C THR A 382 -23.69 -16.76 15.73
N GLU A 383 -23.25 -17.91 16.26
CA GLU A 383 -23.46 -18.29 17.67
C GLU A 383 -22.66 -17.39 18.63
N GLY A 384 -21.49 -16.90 18.19
CA GLY A 384 -20.69 -15.90 18.88
C GLY A 384 -21.24 -14.49 18.80
N GLY A 385 -22.40 -14.28 18.16
CA GLY A 385 -23.04 -12.98 18.06
C GLY A 385 -22.32 -12.00 17.15
N PHE A 386 -21.58 -12.48 16.13
CA PHE A 386 -20.78 -11.67 15.20
C PHE A 386 -19.54 -10.98 15.81
N GLU A 387 -19.15 -11.37 17.02
CA GLU A 387 -17.86 -11.01 17.62
C GLU A 387 -16.68 -11.67 16.89
N ILE A 388 -15.71 -10.87 16.47
CA ILE A 388 -14.57 -11.34 15.67
C ILE A 388 -13.50 -12.01 16.54
N ALA A 389 -13.20 -11.49 17.74
CA ALA A 389 -12.19 -12.06 18.64
C ALA A 389 -12.42 -13.57 18.92
N PRO A 390 -13.62 -14.04 19.31
CA PRO A 390 -13.87 -15.47 19.54
C PRO A 390 -13.64 -16.35 18.30
N LEU A 391 -13.99 -15.86 17.10
CA LEU A 391 -13.71 -16.57 15.85
C LEU A 391 -12.21 -16.71 15.63
N MET A 392 -11.44 -15.64 15.82
CA MET A 392 -9.98 -15.67 15.67
C MET A 392 -9.31 -16.61 16.67
N LYS A 393 -9.78 -16.66 17.92
CA LYS A 393 -9.29 -17.66 18.90
C LYS A 393 -9.57 -19.09 18.46
N THR A 394 -10.78 -19.33 17.92
CA THR A 394 -11.17 -20.66 17.41
C THR A 394 -10.25 -21.09 16.27
N ILE A 395 -9.98 -20.18 15.31
CA ILE A 395 -9.09 -20.45 14.18
C ILE A 395 -7.65 -20.70 14.68
N PHE A 396 -7.06 -19.76 15.43
CA PHE A 396 -5.65 -19.86 15.83
C PHE A 396 -5.34 -20.99 16.81
N LEU A 397 -6.33 -21.46 17.58
CA LEU A 397 -6.13 -22.64 18.43
C LEU A 397 -6.37 -23.95 17.68
N SER A 398 -7.04 -23.94 16.53
CA SER A 398 -7.41 -25.17 15.83
C SER A 398 -6.21 -25.97 15.33
N ARG A 399 -6.32 -27.29 15.32
CA ARG A 399 -5.38 -28.17 14.61
C ARG A 399 -5.31 -27.87 13.12
N ASP A 400 -6.43 -27.50 12.50
CA ASP A 400 -6.51 -27.08 11.09
C ASP A 400 -5.50 -25.97 10.75
N PHE A 401 -5.37 -24.98 11.61
CA PHE A 401 -4.44 -23.87 11.45
C PHE A 401 -2.97 -24.30 11.44
N TYR A 402 -2.65 -25.42 12.07
CA TYR A 402 -1.30 -25.99 12.10
C TYR A 402 -1.14 -27.23 11.22
N SER A 403 -2.11 -27.54 10.35
CA SER A 403 -2.07 -28.71 9.47
C SER A 403 -1.07 -28.54 8.31
N GLU A 404 -0.65 -29.64 7.70
CA GLU A 404 0.26 -29.64 6.54
C GLU A 404 -0.20 -28.69 5.40
N PRO A 405 -1.49 -28.66 5.00
CA PRO A 405 -1.93 -27.75 3.93
C PRO A 405 -1.91 -26.26 4.31
N THR A 406 -1.79 -25.92 5.60
CA THR A 406 -1.80 -24.52 6.08
C THR A 406 -0.40 -23.96 6.23
N VAL A 407 0.53 -24.71 6.82
CA VAL A 407 1.85 -24.16 7.17
C VAL A 407 2.67 -23.89 5.91
N GLY A 408 2.99 -22.60 5.67
CA GLY A 408 3.79 -22.18 4.53
C GLY A 408 3.06 -22.24 3.19
N SER A 409 1.73 -22.27 3.16
CA SER A 409 0.95 -22.24 1.91
C SER A 409 0.60 -20.83 1.42
N MET A 410 0.82 -19.81 2.26
CA MET A 410 0.31 -18.47 1.99
C MET A 410 1.36 -17.51 1.49
N ILE A 411 1.07 -16.85 0.37
CA ILE A 411 1.94 -15.83 -0.20
C ILE A 411 1.84 -14.55 0.62
N LYS A 412 2.97 -14.05 1.12
CA LYS A 412 3.04 -12.74 1.80
C LYS A 412 2.59 -11.64 0.84
N SER A 413 1.61 -10.83 1.25
CA SER A 413 1.31 -9.57 0.56
C SER A 413 2.53 -8.63 0.62
N PRO A 414 2.62 -7.60 -0.23
CA PRO A 414 3.78 -6.70 -0.22
C PRO A 414 4.04 -6.03 1.14
N VAL A 415 3.00 -5.52 1.80
CA VAL A 415 3.14 -4.92 3.15
C VAL A 415 3.60 -5.97 4.15
N HIS A 416 3.02 -7.18 4.13
CA HIS A 416 3.45 -8.27 5.01
C HIS A 416 4.91 -8.66 4.76
N LEU A 417 5.33 -8.80 3.50
CA LEU A 417 6.71 -9.12 3.14
C LEU A 417 7.69 -8.09 3.70
N VAL A 418 7.44 -6.80 3.47
CA VAL A 418 8.36 -5.72 3.86
C VAL A 418 8.44 -5.62 5.38
N VAL A 419 7.31 -5.52 6.09
CA VAL A 419 7.28 -5.40 7.56
C VAL A 419 7.87 -6.66 8.21
N SER A 420 7.54 -7.86 7.72
CA SER A 420 8.11 -9.09 8.29
C SER A 420 9.61 -9.23 8.09
N THR A 421 10.14 -8.70 6.98
CA THR A 421 11.59 -8.64 6.75
C THR A 421 12.26 -7.76 7.81
N TYR A 422 11.72 -6.57 8.06
CA TYR A 422 12.24 -5.64 9.06
C TYR A 422 12.18 -6.21 10.48
N ARG A 423 11.03 -6.80 10.86
CA ARG A 423 10.88 -7.46 12.16
C ARG A 423 11.86 -8.60 12.35
N LYS A 424 12.01 -9.48 11.35
CA LYS A 424 12.96 -10.61 11.42
C LYS A 424 14.40 -10.13 11.45
N LEU A 425 14.74 -9.00 10.83
CA LEU A 425 16.06 -8.37 10.97
C LEU A 425 16.27 -7.74 12.37
N GLY A 426 15.20 -7.48 13.12
CA GLY A 426 15.24 -6.83 14.42
C GLY A 426 15.40 -5.31 14.33
N LEU A 427 14.90 -4.71 13.25
CA LEU A 427 14.83 -3.25 13.11
C LEU A 427 13.78 -2.69 14.08
N ASP A 428 14.07 -1.52 14.62
CA ASP A 428 13.23 -0.75 15.54
C ASP A 428 12.62 0.51 14.90
N GLU A 429 12.96 0.79 13.65
CA GLU A 429 12.34 1.83 12.81
C GLU A 429 12.25 1.40 11.34
N ILE A 430 11.26 1.94 10.61
CA ILE A 430 11.12 1.76 9.16
C ILE A 430 12.20 2.56 8.45
N PRO A 431 13.10 1.92 7.68
CA PRO A 431 14.10 2.64 6.91
C PRO A 431 13.44 3.49 5.83
N GLY A 432 14.02 4.64 5.53
CA GLY A 432 13.62 5.44 4.37
C GLY A 432 14.32 5.03 3.08
N LEU A 433 15.28 4.11 3.17
CA LEU A 433 15.98 3.50 2.04
C LEU A 433 16.07 1.97 2.22
N PRO A 434 15.36 1.18 1.39
CA PRO A 434 14.41 1.63 0.36
C PRO A 434 13.15 2.28 0.97
N ASP A 435 12.49 3.16 0.22
CA ASP A 435 11.24 3.80 0.66
C ASP A 435 10.12 2.76 0.77
N PHE A 436 9.42 2.76 1.90
CA PHE A 436 8.37 1.77 2.18
C PHE A 436 7.21 1.84 1.17
N GLY A 437 6.73 3.03 0.86
CA GLY A 437 5.58 3.24 -0.04
C GLY A 437 5.92 2.90 -1.48
N GLU A 438 7.07 3.35 -1.98
CA GLU A 438 7.55 3.00 -3.32
C GLU A 438 7.78 1.48 -3.44
N THR A 439 8.38 0.86 -2.42
CA THR A 439 8.63 -0.58 -2.40
C THR A 439 7.32 -1.37 -2.46
N THR A 440 6.41 -1.12 -1.53
CA THR A 440 5.14 -1.86 -1.44
C THR A 440 4.23 -1.59 -2.64
N GLY A 441 4.21 -0.36 -3.15
CA GLY A 441 3.51 0.01 -4.38
C GLY A 441 4.05 -0.68 -5.64
N SER A 442 5.38 -0.76 -5.80
CA SER A 442 6.00 -1.49 -6.92
C SER A 442 5.70 -3.00 -6.93
N LEU A 443 5.32 -3.53 -5.76
CA LEU A 443 4.91 -4.91 -5.55
C LEU A 443 3.38 -5.09 -5.63
N GLY A 444 2.62 -4.01 -5.80
CA GLY A 444 1.18 -4.00 -6.06
C GLY A 444 0.29 -3.60 -4.88
N GLN A 445 0.84 -3.16 -3.74
CA GLN A 445 0.04 -2.80 -2.55
C GLN A 445 0.51 -1.47 -1.96
N SER A 446 -0.06 -0.35 -2.44
CA SER A 446 0.14 0.98 -1.87
C SER A 446 -0.89 1.27 -0.80
N LEU A 447 -0.50 1.42 0.48
CA LEU A 447 -1.46 1.77 1.55
C LEU A 447 -2.26 3.04 1.19
N PHE A 448 -3.53 3.08 1.61
CA PHE A 448 -4.52 4.13 1.29
C PHE A 448 -4.89 4.32 -0.20
N LEU A 449 -4.34 3.49 -1.10
CA LEU A 449 -4.57 3.54 -2.55
C LEU A 449 -4.94 2.15 -3.09
N PRO A 450 -6.06 1.54 -2.64
CA PRO A 450 -6.57 0.32 -3.26
C PRO A 450 -7.00 0.59 -4.70
N PRO A 451 -6.86 -0.38 -5.62
CA PRO A 451 -7.15 -0.19 -7.04
C PRO A 451 -8.64 -0.01 -7.33
N ASN A 452 -9.52 -0.52 -6.47
CA ASN A 452 -10.97 -0.33 -6.55
C ASN A 452 -11.64 -0.71 -5.21
N VAL A 453 -12.98 -0.69 -5.18
CA VAL A 453 -13.80 -0.95 -3.97
C VAL A 453 -13.63 -2.37 -3.42
N ALA A 454 -13.20 -3.34 -4.24
CA ALA A 454 -12.95 -4.71 -3.79
C ALA A 454 -11.60 -4.89 -3.07
N GLY A 455 -10.82 -3.83 -2.90
CA GLY A 455 -9.50 -3.87 -2.29
C GLY A 455 -8.41 -4.32 -3.26
N TRP A 456 -7.35 -4.93 -2.74
CA TRP A 456 -6.28 -5.48 -3.55
C TRP A 456 -6.53 -6.96 -3.90
N PRO A 457 -6.20 -7.37 -5.14
CA PRO A 457 -6.28 -8.78 -5.50
C PRO A 457 -5.26 -9.58 -4.68
N GLY A 458 -5.74 -10.57 -3.93
CA GLY A 458 -4.92 -11.36 -3.01
C GLY A 458 -4.13 -12.51 -3.66
N HIS A 459 -3.48 -13.29 -2.78
CA HIS A 459 -2.85 -14.58 -3.05
C HIS A 459 -1.86 -14.58 -4.24
N TYR A 460 -2.20 -15.29 -5.33
CA TYR A 460 -1.32 -15.48 -6.48
C TYR A 460 -1.04 -14.18 -7.25
N SER A 461 -1.88 -13.17 -7.10
CA SER A 461 -1.71 -11.86 -7.75
C SER A 461 -0.44 -11.14 -7.29
N TRP A 462 0.05 -11.48 -6.08
CA TRP A 462 1.26 -10.92 -5.50
C TRP A 462 2.56 -11.46 -6.11
N ILE A 463 2.50 -12.57 -6.84
CA ILE A 463 3.67 -13.27 -7.39
C ILE A 463 3.49 -13.49 -8.89
N ASN A 464 4.31 -12.80 -9.66
CA ASN A 464 4.51 -13.01 -11.08
C ASN A 464 6.00 -12.75 -11.42
N PRO A 465 6.47 -13.00 -12.66
CA PRO A 465 7.89 -12.82 -13.00
C PRO A 465 8.44 -11.42 -12.69
N ALA A 466 7.61 -10.36 -12.83
CA ALA A 466 8.03 -8.99 -12.53
C ALA A 466 8.10 -8.74 -11.03
N THR A 467 7.07 -9.13 -10.26
CA THR A 467 7.06 -8.89 -8.81
C THR A 467 8.07 -9.78 -8.07
N LEU A 468 8.38 -10.98 -8.56
CA LEU A 468 9.48 -11.80 -8.03
C LEU A 468 10.84 -11.11 -8.16
N LEU A 469 11.12 -10.48 -9.30
CA LEU A 469 12.33 -9.68 -9.48
C LEU A 469 12.32 -8.46 -8.54
N SER A 470 11.20 -7.73 -8.46
CA SER A 470 11.08 -6.58 -7.56
C SER A 470 11.25 -6.95 -6.09
N ARG A 471 10.78 -8.13 -5.65
CA ARG A 471 11.01 -8.66 -4.30
C ARG A 471 12.49 -8.89 -4.03
N GLY A 472 13.23 -9.44 -5.00
CA GLY A 472 14.69 -9.55 -4.92
C GLY A 472 15.39 -8.18 -4.86
N ASN A 473 14.96 -7.23 -5.69
CA ASN A 473 15.51 -5.88 -5.70
C ASN A 473 15.25 -5.13 -4.38
N PHE A 474 14.11 -5.37 -3.72
CA PHE A 474 13.84 -4.85 -2.38
C PHE A 474 14.89 -5.36 -1.38
N VAL A 475 15.17 -6.67 -1.38
CA VAL A 475 16.18 -7.28 -0.50
C VAL A 475 17.57 -6.72 -0.81
N GLU A 476 17.91 -6.55 -2.10
CA GLU A 476 19.17 -5.94 -2.52
C GLU A 476 19.30 -4.50 -1.99
N ALA A 477 18.28 -3.66 -2.21
CA ALA A 477 18.28 -2.28 -1.77
C ALA A 477 18.35 -2.14 -0.24
N LEU A 478 17.73 -3.06 0.49
CA LEU A 478 17.76 -3.10 1.95
C LEU A 478 19.14 -3.50 2.50
N LEU A 479 19.76 -4.53 1.92
CA LEU A 479 21.04 -5.07 2.39
C LEU A 479 22.26 -4.35 1.80
N PHE A 480 22.11 -3.67 0.67
CA PHE A 480 23.17 -2.92 0.01
C PHE A 480 22.65 -1.54 -0.37
N PRO A 481 22.27 -0.71 0.61
CA PRO A 481 21.74 0.61 0.34
C PRO A 481 22.79 1.42 -0.45
N PRO A 482 22.36 2.21 -1.45
CA PRO A 482 23.26 3.11 -2.13
C PRO A 482 23.81 4.14 -1.13
N ASP A 483 24.98 4.72 -1.42
CA ASP A 483 25.49 5.85 -0.63
C ASP A 483 24.40 6.94 -0.58
N PRO A 484 23.90 7.34 0.60
CA PRO A 484 22.87 8.37 0.73
C PRO A 484 23.25 9.68 0.04
N MET A 485 24.55 9.98 -0.09
CA MET A 485 25.06 11.16 -0.81
C MET A 485 24.87 11.07 -2.34
N LEU A 486 24.61 9.87 -2.87
CA LEU A 486 24.37 9.61 -4.29
C LEU A 486 22.87 9.46 -4.62
N ILE A 487 21.99 9.53 -3.61
CA ILE A 487 20.55 9.40 -3.77
C ILE A 487 19.96 10.82 -3.74
N GLU A 488 19.59 11.34 -4.92
CA GLU A 488 18.79 12.56 -5.00
C GLU A 488 17.39 12.29 -4.44
N PRO A 489 16.79 13.17 -3.61
CA PRO A 489 15.53 12.87 -2.93
C PRO A 489 14.37 12.85 -3.95
N PRO A 490 13.61 11.75 -4.10
CA PRO A 490 12.40 11.70 -4.93
C PRO A 490 11.37 12.78 -4.59
N ASP A 491 11.30 13.17 -3.31
CA ASP A 491 10.45 14.21 -2.73
C ASP A 491 10.97 15.64 -2.98
N LYS A 492 12.19 15.79 -3.51
CA LYS A 492 12.80 17.09 -3.82
C LYS A 492 13.29 17.24 -5.25
N ASP A 493 13.27 16.18 -6.06
CA ASP A 493 13.67 16.25 -7.45
C ASP A 493 12.50 16.41 -8.43
N ILE A 494 12.46 17.62 -9.00
CA ILE A 494 12.38 17.75 -10.44
C ILE A 494 13.81 18.06 -10.91
N HIS A 495 14.62 17.06 -11.25
CA HIS A 495 15.67 17.32 -12.22
C HIS A 495 14.98 17.35 -13.60
N PRO A 496 14.88 18.50 -14.29
CA PRO A 496 14.00 18.72 -15.44
C PRO A 496 14.45 17.98 -16.73
N GLY A 497 15.37 17.03 -16.62
CA GLY A 497 16.01 16.35 -17.75
C GLY A 497 15.59 14.90 -17.98
N TYR A 498 14.96 14.22 -17.01
CA TYR A 498 14.70 12.79 -17.16
C TYR A 498 13.36 12.33 -16.60
N ARG A 499 12.62 11.72 -17.53
CA ARG A 499 11.47 10.82 -17.37
C ARG A 499 10.14 11.46 -16.99
N LYS A 500 9.26 11.43 -18.00
CA LYS A 500 7.80 11.23 -17.92
C LYS A 500 7.25 11.43 -16.51
N ILE A 501 6.47 12.50 -16.31
CA ILE A 501 5.39 12.48 -15.30
C ILE A 501 4.71 11.12 -15.49
N PRO A 502 4.87 10.15 -14.58
CA PRO A 502 4.15 8.91 -14.72
C PRO A 502 2.70 9.33 -14.55
N VAL A 503 1.91 9.20 -15.61
CA VAL A 503 0.48 9.04 -15.44
C VAL A 503 0.35 7.74 -14.63
N MET A 504 0.33 7.84 -13.31
CA MET A 504 0.16 6.73 -12.37
C MET A 504 -1.29 6.21 -12.37
N PHE A 505 -2.01 6.37 -13.48
CA PHE A 505 -3.41 5.97 -13.60
C PHE A 505 -3.58 5.18 -14.90
N PRO A 506 -3.34 3.85 -14.90
CA PRO A 506 -3.59 3.03 -16.08
C PRO A 506 -5.08 2.84 -16.37
N ASP A 507 -5.98 2.99 -15.38
CA ASP A 507 -7.36 2.51 -15.51
C ASP A 507 -8.47 3.50 -15.10
N TYR A 508 -8.15 4.74 -14.73
CA TYR A 508 -9.14 5.82 -14.59
C TYR A 508 -8.71 7.06 -15.38
N ASP A 509 -9.60 7.51 -16.26
CA ASP A 509 -9.51 8.77 -16.99
C ASP A 509 -9.42 9.96 -16.00
N ILE A 510 -8.21 10.26 -15.51
CA ILE A 510 -7.80 11.65 -15.17
C ILE A 510 -7.36 12.37 -16.46
N VAL A 511 -7.87 11.89 -17.59
CA VAL A 511 -7.97 12.60 -18.85
C VAL A 511 -9.16 13.54 -18.67
N GLY A 512 -8.93 14.73 -18.10
CA GLY A 512 -9.99 15.70 -17.83
C GLY A 512 -10.92 15.84 -19.02
N HIS A 513 -12.16 15.39 -18.89
CA HIS A 513 -13.15 15.52 -19.95
C HIS A 513 -13.63 16.97 -20.00
N VAL A 514 -13.61 17.58 -21.18
CA VAL A 514 -14.15 18.93 -21.39
C VAL A 514 -15.58 18.79 -21.91
N TRP A 515 -16.49 19.60 -21.36
CA TRP A 515 -17.86 19.71 -21.84
C TRP A 515 -17.87 20.43 -23.20
N ASP A 516 -18.13 19.68 -24.28
CA ASP A 516 -18.25 20.25 -25.62
C ASP A 516 -19.66 20.81 -25.82
N GLN A 517 -19.77 22.14 -25.85
CA GLN A 517 -21.04 22.85 -26.04
C GLN A 517 -21.68 22.67 -27.43
N ARG A 518 -20.97 22.12 -28.43
CA ARG A 518 -21.56 21.80 -29.73
C ARG A 518 -22.23 20.44 -29.77
N THR A 519 -21.69 19.48 -29.04
CA THR A 519 -22.17 18.08 -29.01
C THR A 519 -22.96 17.75 -27.75
N MET A 520 -22.93 18.64 -26.75
CA MET A 520 -23.57 18.49 -25.43
C MET A 520 -23.12 17.19 -24.73
N ARG A 521 -21.83 16.86 -24.84
CA ARG A 521 -21.19 15.65 -24.29
C ARG A 521 -19.80 15.96 -23.74
N MET A 522 -19.30 15.04 -22.91
CA MET A 522 -17.96 15.08 -22.28
C MET A 522 -16.95 14.37 -23.18
N GLU A 523 -15.85 15.04 -23.57
CA GLU A 523 -14.82 14.51 -24.48
C GLU A 523 -13.42 14.47 -23.81
N PRO A 524 -12.61 13.40 -23.96
CA PRO A 524 -11.29 13.24 -23.34
C PRO A 524 -10.16 14.11 -23.99
N VAL A 525 -9.22 14.62 -23.18
CA VAL A 525 -8.06 15.45 -23.59
C VAL A 525 -6.72 14.67 -23.59
N PRO A 526 -6.11 14.35 -24.74
CA PRO A 526 -4.82 13.67 -24.75
C PRO A 526 -3.63 14.61 -24.43
N LEU A 527 -2.77 14.16 -23.51
CA LEU A 527 -1.52 14.81 -23.05
C LEU A 527 -0.40 14.71 -24.11
N VAL A 528 -0.48 15.51 -25.19
CA VAL A 528 0.48 15.45 -26.34
C VAL A 528 1.42 16.67 -26.40
N LEU A 529 1.32 17.63 -25.48
CA LEU A 529 2.08 18.89 -25.57
C LEU A 529 3.52 18.83 -25.04
N TYR A 530 3.83 17.96 -24.08
CA TYR A 530 5.16 17.94 -23.43
C TYR A 530 6.25 17.37 -24.35
N ASP A 531 6.02 16.18 -24.93
CA ASP A 531 7.02 15.45 -25.73
C ASP A 531 7.38 16.11 -27.06
N LYS A 532 6.53 17.02 -27.57
CA LYS A 532 6.70 17.58 -28.93
C LYS A 532 7.35 18.98 -28.96
N TYR A 533 7.28 19.75 -27.88
CA TYR A 533 7.67 21.18 -27.89
C TYR A 533 8.60 21.62 -26.75
N LEU A 534 8.73 20.84 -25.68
CA LEU A 534 9.51 21.24 -24.49
C LEU A 534 10.77 20.39 -24.26
N ALA A 535 10.93 19.29 -25.01
CA ALA A 535 12.12 18.45 -24.94
C ALA A 535 13.36 19.19 -25.49
N GLY A 536 14.28 19.55 -24.59
CA GLY A 536 15.61 20.07 -24.95
C GLY A 536 15.86 21.56 -24.73
N LEU A 537 14.91 22.32 -24.18
CA LEU A 537 15.12 23.73 -23.82
C LEU A 537 15.57 23.88 -22.35
N PRO A 538 16.50 24.80 -22.03
CA PRO A 538 16.86 25.08 -20.66
C PRO A 538 15.70 25.74 -19.88
N PRO A 539 15.50 25.45 -18.58
CA PRO A 539 14.29 25.82 -17.84
C PRO A 539 13.92 27.29 -17.89
N HIS A 540 14.90 28.21 -17.84
CA HIS A 540 14.64 29.65 -17.90
C HIS A 540 14.08 30.13 -19.25
N GLU A 541 14.40 29.45 -20.36
CA GLU A 541 13.81 29.72 -21.68
C GLU A 541 12.38 29.17 -21.78
N VAL A 542 12.12 28.02 -21.15
CA VAL A 542 10.77 27.47 -20.98
C VAL A 542 9.93 28.44 -20.15
N PHE A 543 10.43 28.95 -19.02
CA PHE A 543 9.78 29.99 -18.21
C PHE A 543 9.53 31.29 -18.99
N ALA A 544 10.51 31.78 -19.76
CA ALA A 544 10.34 32.98 -20.58
C ALA A 544 9.29 32.79 -21.71
N MET A 545 9.25 31.61 -22.35
CA MET A 545 8.22 31.28 -23.35
C MET A 545 6.82 31.11 -22.73
N ILE A 546 6.76 30.61 -21.49
CA ILE A 546 5.57 30.43 -20.67
C ILE A 546 4.99 31.78 -20.20
N GLU A 547 5.85 32.70 -19.77
CA GLU A 547 5.47 34.06 -19.34
C GLU A 547 5.07 34.96 -20.53
N ASP A 548 5.78 34.87 -21.66
CA ASP A 548 5.49 35.69 -22.84
C ASP A 548 4.26 35.21 -23.63
N GLY A 549 3.81 33.97 -23.42
CA GLY A 549 2.74 33.33 -24.21
C GLY A 549 3.15 33.07 -25.66
N ARG A 550 4.45 32.94 -25.94
CA ARG A 550 5.02 32.79 -27.30
C ARG A 550 4.84 31.41 -27.91
N ALA A 551 4.62 30.39 -27.07
CA ALA A 551 4.26 29.06 -27.55
C ALA A 551 2.94 29.07 -28.35
N ALA A 552 2.02 30.00 -28.05
CA ALA A 552 0.75 30.15 -28.78
C ALA A 552 0.89 30.80 -30.17
N THR A 553 2.04 31.37 -30.51
CA THR A 553 2.25 32.09 -31.78
C THR A 553 3.05 31.31 -32.83
N MET A 554 3.70 30.20 -32.47
CA MET A 554 4.57 29.48 -33.40
C MET A 554 3.83 28.66 -34.48
N GLU A 555 2.51 28.54 -34.42
CA GLU A 555 1.72 27.94 -35.50
C GLU A 555 1.24 28.96 -36.56
N MET A 556 1.38 30.27 -36.30
CA MET A 556 0.97 31.33 -37.24
C MET A 556 2.14 31.89 -38.06
N GLY A 557 2.95 31.00 -38.62
CA GLY A 557 3.94 31.33 -39.63
C GLY A 557 4.29 30.07 -40.41
N GLU A 558 3.88 30.02 -41.68
CA GLU A 558 4.22 28.96 -42.66
C GLU A 558 3.37 27.67 -42.59
N SER A 559 2.08 27.73 -42.97
CA SER A 559 1.51 26.76 -43.94
C SER A 559 0.01 26.91 -44.26
N THR A 560 -0.71 27.96 -43.82
CA THR A 560 -2.13 28.10 -44.22
C THR A 560 -2.56 29.52 -44.58
N MET A 561 -1.76 30.20 -45.41
CA MET A 561 -2.28 31.24 -46.32
C MET A 561 -2.55 30.63 -47.69
N MET A 562 -3.55 29.75 -47.79
CA MET A 562 -4.20 29.43 -49.07
C MET A 562 -5.62 28.94 -48.77
N ASN A 563 -6.59 29.65 -49.34
CA ASN A 563 -8.04 29.41 -49.39
C ASN A 563 -8.86 29.89 -48.18
N GLY A 564 -9.55 31.00 -48.43
CA GLY A 564 -10.49 31.61 -47.51
C GLY A 564 -11.82 30.86 -47.36
N ALA A 565 -12.60 31.38 -46.41
CA ALA A 565 -13.94 30.98 -45.95
C ALA A 565 -13.97 30.04 -44.74
N ALA A 566 -13.83 30.62 -43.53
CA ALA A 566 -14.58 30.26 -42.31
C ALA A 566 -14.14 31.16 -41.13
N MET A 567 -14.55 32.44 -41.14
CA MET A 567 -14.48 33.27 -39.93
C MET A 567 -15.64 32.88 -39.00
N GLY A 568 -15.34 32.10 -37.94
CA GLY A 568 -16.35 31.76 -36.93
C GLY A 568 -15.92 30.83 -35.79
N THR A 569 -14.72 30.25 -35.81
CA THR A 569 -14.32 29.20 -34.85
C THR A 569 -13.10 29.52 -33.97
N SER A 570 -12.48 30.71 -34.10
CA SER A 570 -11.19 31.00 -33.46
C SER A 570 -11.24 31.29 -31.95
N LYS A 571 -12.34 31.83 -31.42
CA LYS A 571 -12.41 32.19 -29.98
C LYS A 571 -12.58 30.99 -29.04
N MET A 572 -13.35 29.98 -29.43
CA MET A 572 -13.59 28.79 -28.58
C MET A 572 -12.36 27.86 -28.53
N ALA A 573 -11.62 27.73 -29.63
CA ALA A 573 -10.36 26.96 -29.64
C ALA A 573 -9.26 27.64 -28.82
N GLN A 574 -9.16 28.97 -28.84
CA GLN A 574 -8.23 29.73 -27.98
C GLN A 574 -8.57 29.60 -26.48
N VAL A 575 -9.85 29.52 -26.13
CA VAL A 575 -10.29 29.32 -24.73
C VAL A 575 -9.98 27.89 -24.26
N ALA A 576 -10.29 26.87 -25.07
CA ALA A 576 -10.01 25.47 -24.73
C ALA A 576 -8.51 25.16 -24.61
N HIS A 577 -7.67 25.71 -25.50
CA HIS A 577 -6.21 25.57 -25.39
C HIS A 577 -5.61 26.39 -24.22
N GLY A 578 -6.20 27.55 -23.91
CA GLY A 578 -5.85 28.32 -22.72
C GLY A 578 -6.18 27.57 -21.42
N GLU A 579 -7.34 26.89 -21.35
CA GLU A 579 -7.74 26.11 -20.18
C GLU A 579 -6.86 24.87 -19.97
N GLN A 580 -6.51 24.13 -21.03
CA GLN A 580 -5.58 23.00 -20.94
C GLN A 580 -4.17 23.45 -20.50
N TYR A 581 -3.71 24.59 -20.99
CA TYR A 581 -2.43 25.18 -20.59
C TYR A 581 -2.44 25.62 -19.11
N ASN A 582 -3.52 26.25 -18.65
CA ASN A 582 -3.67 26.69 -17.25
C ASN A 582 -3.64 25.52 -16.27
N LEU A 583 -4.27 24.40 -16.64
CA LEU A 583 -4.25 23.17 -15.85
C LEU A 583 -2.83 22.58 -15.78
N ALA A 584 -2.11 22.51 -16.90
CA ALA A 584 -0.74 21.97 -16.92
C ALA A 584 0.23 22.81 -16.09
N VAL A 585 0.16 24.14 -16.20
CA VAL A 585 0.95 25.06 -15.34
C VAL A 585 0.56 24.90 -13.87
N GLY A 586 -0.73 24.75 -13.59
CA GLY A 586 -1.24 24.55 -12.24
C GLY A 586 -0.77 23.26 -11.60
N VAL A 587 -0.78 22.15 -12.34
CA VAL A 587 -0.24 20.86 -11.90
C VAL A 587 1.24 21.00 -11.54
N TYR A 588 2.03 21.63 -12.40
CA TYR A 588 3.46 21.82 -12.17
C TYR A 588 3.76 22.72 -10.97
N ASN A 589 3.18 23.92 -10.95
CA ASN A 589 3.36 24.88 -9.84
C ASN A 589 2.88 24.29 -8.52
N GLY A 590 1.72 23.62 -8.54
CA GLY A 590 1.16 22.95 -7.39
C GLY A 590 2.07 21.86 -6.85
N HIS A 591 2.64 21.02 -7.72
CA HIS A 591 3.57 19.98 -7.29
C HIS A 591 4.86 20.56 -6.68
N VAL A 592 5.45 21.58 -7.32
CA VAL A 592 6.66 22.26 -6.79
C VAL A 592 6.39 22.87 -5.41
N GLU A 593 5.23 23.48 -5.22
CA GLU A 593 4.88 24.10 -3.93
C GLU A 593 4.50 23.05 -2.88
N ALA A 594 3.84 21.96 -3.27
CA ALA A 594 3.56 20.84 -2.38
C ALA A 594 4.86 20.25 -1.78
N ASN A 595 5.89 20.04 -2.60
CA ASN A 595 7.21 19.56 -2.14
C ASN A 595 7.91 20.53 -1.17
N ARG A 596 7.49 21.81 -1.11
CA ARG A 596 7.97 22.76 -0.09
C ARG A 596 7.15 22.72 1.20
N ARG A 597 5.84 22.45 1.10
CA ARG A 597 4.92 22.46 2.24
C ARG A 597 4.89 21.13 3.00
N VAL A 598 5.06 20.02 2.29
CA VAL A 598 5.08 18.67 2.87
C VAL A 598 6.43 18.39 3.52
N LYS A 599 6.40 17.84 4.74
CA LYS A 599 7.59 17.36 5.44
C LYS A 599 8.18 16.16 4.67
N PRO A 600 9.49 16.10 4.45
CA PRO A 600 10.10 15.01 3.71
C PRO A 600 10.08 13.71 4.51
N ILE A 601 10.11 12.57 3.81
CA ILE A 601 10.43 11.26 4.39
C ILE A 601 11.95 11.17 4.59
N PRO A 602 12.46 10.94 5.82
CA PRO A 602 13.90 10.82 6.06
C PRO A 602 14.52 9.65 5.28
N ARG A 603 15.56 9.89 4.48
CA ARG A 603 16.25 8.86 3.67
C ARG A 603 17.38 8.17 4.44
N VAL A 604 17.03 7.51 5.53
CA VAL A 604 17.97 6.77 6.38
C VAL A 604 18.00 5.30 5.96
N PRO A 605 19.19 4.73 5.62
CA PRO A 605 19.32 3.30 5.37
C PRO A 605 19.05 2.47 6.62
N ALA A 606 18.60 1.23 6.43
CA ALA A 606 18.41 0.30 7.54
C ALA A 606 19.71 0.04 8.32
N ALA A 607 19.64 0.18 9.65
CA ALA A 607 20.72 -0.14 10.56
C ALA A 607 20.82 -1.67 10.76
N ILE A 608 21.51 -2.36 9.85
CA ILE A 608 21.71 -3.81 9.90
C ILE A 608 23.15 -4.12 10.32
N ASP A 609 23.34 -5.00 11.31
CA ASP A 609 24.64 -5.49 11.75
C ASP A 609 24.58 -7.01 11.91
N LEU A 610 24.85 -7.73 10.81
CA LEU A 610 24.79 -9.20 10.80
C LEU A 610 25.97 -9.83 11.53
N VAL A 611 27.11 -9.14 11.63
CA VAL A 611 28.19 -9.55 12.52
C VAL A 611 27.67 -9.58 13.95
N ALA A 612 27.06 -8.50 14.46
CA ALA A 612 26.50 -8.48 15.81
C ALA A 612 25.43 -9.56 16.04
N VAL A 613 24.66 -9.92 15.01
CA VAL A 613 23.75 -11.07 15.05
C VAL A 613 24.52 -12.39 15.23
N ALA A 614 25.53 -12.66 14.40
CA ALA A 614 26.39 -13.84 14.54
C ALA A 614 27.05 -13.90 15.93
N GLU A 615 27.46 -12.75 16.44
CA GLU A 615 28.08 -12.62 17.75
C GLU A 615 27.12 -12.93 18.90
N ARG A 616 25.87 -12.45 18.80
CA ARG A 616 24.81 -12.60 19.82
C ARG A 616 24.33 -14.04 19.96
N TYR A 617 24.20 -14.76 18.85
CA TYR A 617 23.71 -16.16 18.83
C TYR A 617 24.85 -17.18 18.77
N GLU A 618 26.09 -16.76 19.04
CA GLU A 618 27.26 -17.65 19.10
C GLU A 618 27.42 -18.52 17.85
N ILE A 619 27.25 -17.91 16.67
CA ILE A 619 27.35 -18.58 15.38
C ILE A 619 28.83 -18.65 14.99
N ASP A 620 29.43 -19.84 15.08
CA ASP A 620 30.87 -20.04 14.87
C ASP A 620 31.19 -20.73 13.54
N THR A 621 30.21 -21.34 12.87
CA THR A 621 30.41 -22.07 11.60
C THR A 621 29.45 -21.64 10.49
N VAL A 622 29.83 -21.89 9.24
CA VAL A 622 28.96 -21.64 8.08
C VAL A 622 27.66 -22.46 8.15
N ALA A 623 27.74 -23.70 8.63
CA ALA A 623 26.56 -24.56 8.76
C ALA A 623 25.55 -23.97 9.76
N GLU A 624 26.02 -23.53 10.93
CA GLU A 624 25.18 -22.88 11.95
C GLU A 624 24.60 -21.56 11.43
N LEU A 625 25.36 -20.78 10.66
CA LEU A 625 24.88 -19.53 10.06
C LEU A 625 23.70 -19.79 9.12
N VAL A 626 23.88 -20.73 8.20
CA VAL A 626 22.83 -21.08 7.22
C VAL A 626 21.59 -21.57 7.94
N ASP A 627 21.76 -22.36 8.99
CA ASP A 627 20.65 -22.90 9.77
C ASP A 627 19.92 -21.81 10.55
N HIS A 628 20.65 -20.91 11.20
CA HIS A 628 20.08 -19.77 11.88
C HIS A 628 19.27 -18.89 10.92
N PHE A 629 19.80 -18.57 9.73
CA PHE A 629 19.08 -17.77 8.75
C PHE A 629 17.85 -18.49 8.20
N ILE A 630 17.93 -19.80 7.92
CA ILE A 630 16.77 -20.57 7.48
C ILE A 630 15.66 -20.54 8.53
N GLU A 631 15.97 -20.85 9.78
CA GLU A 631 14.97 -20.91 10.87
C GLU A 631 14.40 -19.53 11.22
N ARG A 632 15.22 -18.49 11.12
CA ARG A 632 14.80 -17.12 11.40
C ARG A 632 13.86 -16.58 10.31
N PHE A 633 14.20 -16.79 9.04
CA PHE A 633 13.53 -16.12 7.93
C PHE A 633 12.47 -16.96 7.21
N LEU A 634 12.66 -18.27 7.09
CA LEU A 634 11.77 -19.16 6.34
C LEU A 634 10.71 -19.81 7.23
N ARG A 635 9.61 -20.25 6.60
CA ARG A 635 8.51 -20.99 7.24
C ARG A 635 8.25 -22.35 6.61
N VAL A 636 9.10 -22.72 5.66
CA VAL A 636 9.02 -23.95 4.87
C VAL A 636 10.38 -24.60 4.80
N GLU A 637 10.38 -25.92 4.77
CA GLU A 637 11.60 -26.71 4.64
C GLU A 637 12.23 -26.49 3.26
N ILE A 638 13.55 -26.28 3.27
CA ILE A 638 14.33 -26.25 2.04
C ILE A 638 14.90 -27.64 1.76
N HIS A 639 14.87 -28.05 0.49
CA HIS A 639 15.45 -29.32 0.07
C HIS A 639 16.96 -29.38 0.41
N ALA A 640 17.44 -30.56 0.81
CA ALA A 640 18.83 -30.77 1.24
C ALA A 640 19.86 -30.27 0.21
N ASP A 641 19.61 -30.50 -1.08
CA ASP A 641 20.50 -30.01 -2.16
C ASP A 641 20.58 -28.48 -2.21
N ARG A 642 19.45 -27.79 -1.97
CA ARG A 642 19.41 -26.32 -1.94
C ARG A 642 20.11 -25.78 -0.71
N ARG A 643 19.90 -26.42 0.45
CA ARG A 643 20.66 -26.10 1.67
C ARG A 643 22.16 -26.23 1.44
N ALA A 644 22.59 -27.34 0.84
CA ALA A 644 24.00 -27.59 0.53
C ALA A 644 24.57 -26.53 -0.43
N ALA A 645 23.80 -26.10 -1.42
CA ALA A 645 24.20 -25.02 -2.33
C ALA A 645 24.35 -23.66 -1.61
N ILE A 646 23.43 -23.32 -0.69
CA ILE A 646 23.53 -22.11 0.13
C ILE A 646 24.76 -22.17 1.04
N GLU A 647 25.03 -23.32 1.66
CA GLU A 647 26.22 -23.54 2.49
C GLU A 647 27.52 -23.39 1.68
N GLN A 648 27.57 -23.96 0.48
CA GLN A 648 28.70 -23.79 -0.43
C GLN A 648 28.90 -22.32 -0.83
N PHE A 649 27.81 -21.62 -1.15
CA PHE A 649 27.86 -20.19 -1.46
C PHE A 649 28.38 -19.38 -0.26
N ALA A 650 27.90 -19.66 0.95
CA ALA A 650 28.37 -19.00 2.16
C ALA A 650 29.86 -19.23 2.41
N ARG A 651 30.39 -20.44 2.24
CA ARG A 651 31.84 -20.73 2.30
C ARG A 651 32.64 -19.88 1.32
N GLN A 652 32.10 -19.64 0.11
CA GLN A 652 32.76 -18.81 -0.90
C GLN A 652 32.75 -17.33 -0.53
N GLN A 653 31.64 -16.82 0.01
CA GLN A 653 31.53 -15.41 0.41
C GLN A 653 32.36 -15.08 1.66
N LEU A 654 32.43 -16.01 2.63
CA LEU A 654 33.16 -15.81 3.87
C LEU A 654 34.64 -16.19 3.77
N GLY A 655 35.03 -16.98 2.76
CA GLY A 655 36.40 -17.42 2.55
C GLY A 655 36.91 -18.46 3.57
N ALA A 656 36.06 -18.91 4.50
CA ALA A 656 36.37 -19.89 5.53
C ALA A 656 35.13 -20.69 5.93
N ASP A 657 35.33 -21.82 6.61
CA ASP A 657 34.25 -22.61 7.23
C ASP A 657 33.90 -22.15 8.64
N GLN A 658 34.88 -21.55 9.32
CA GLN A 658 34.74 -20.98 10.66
C GLN A 658 34.51 -19.48 10.52
N ILE A 659 33.55 -18.95 11.26
CA ILE A 659 33.22 -17.54 11.31
C ILE A 659 34.03 -16.93 12.46
N ALA A 660 35.25 -16.50 12.12
CA ALA A 660 36.13 -15.89 13.10
C ALA A 660 35.60 -14.52 13.56
N ARG A 661 35.73 -14.23 14.84
CA ARG A 661 35.46 -12.89 15.38
C ARG A 661 36.39 -11.87 14.70
N PRO A 662 35.87 -10.72 14.24
CA PRO A 662 36.69 -9.72 13.58
C PRO A 662 37.69 -9.12 14.57
N VAL A 663 38.91 -8.87 14.09
CA VAL A 663 40.01 -8.31 14.91
C VAL A 663 40.25 -6.82 14.65
N ASP A 664 39.69 -6.31 13.57
CA ASP A 664 39.74 -4.90 13.15
C ASP A 664 38.51 -4.54 12.28
N ASP A 665 38.38 -3.25 11.95
CA ASP A 665 37.24 -2.75 11.17
C ASP A 665 37.20 -3.32 9.74
N ALA A 666 38.36 -3.61 9.14
CA ALA A 666 38.45 -4.14 7.78
C ALA A 666 37.93 -5.59 7.71
N THR A 667 38.32 -6.42 8.68
CA THR A 667 37.82 -7.79 8.81
C THR A 667 36.34 -7.81 9.18
N ARG A 668 35.86 -6.88 10.02
CA ARG A 668 34.43 -6.72 10.31
C ARG A 668 33.63 -6.36 9.04
N ALA A 669 34.10 -5.39 8.27
CA ALA A 669 33.41 -4.95 7.04
C ALA A 669 33.34 -6.07 5.99
N SER A 670 34.44 -6.81 5.78
CA SER A 670 34.46 -7.95 4.86
C SER A 670 33.53 -9.08 5.30
N LEU A 671 33.47 -9.35 6.62
CA LEU A 671 32.56 -10.36 7.16
C LEU A 671 31.10 -9.92 6.99
N GLU A 672 30.78 -8.67 7.34
CA GLU A 672 29.44 -8.09 7.18
C GLU A 672 28.96 -8.16 5.72
N GLU A 673 29.81 -7.80 4.76
CA GLU A 673 29.49 -7.91 3.34
C GLU A 673 29.17 -9.36 2.93
N GLY A 674 29.99 -10.32 3.37
CA GLY A 674 29.77 -11.73 3.12
C GLY A 674 28.45 -12.25 3.72
N LEU A 675 28.15 -11.90 4.97
CA LEU A 675 26.90 -12.26 5.65
C LEU A 675 25.68 -11.67 4.93
N ARG A 676 25.75 -10.41 4.48
CA ARG A 676 24.67 -9.76 3.71
C ARG A 676 24.41 -10.47 2.39
N ARG A 677 25.47 -10.92 1.68
CA ARG A 677 25.32 -11.68 0.42
C ARG A 677 24.62 -13.03 0.64
N VAL A 678 24.96 -13.72 1.73
CA VAL A 678 24.29 -14.99 2.11
C VAL A 678 22.83 -14.76 2.45
N LEU A 679 22.53 -13.73 3.24
CA LEU A 679 21.16 -13.39 3.60
C LEU A 679 20.34 -12.99 2.36
N HIS A 680 20.91 -12.17 1.47
CA HIS A 680 20.28 -11.79 0.21
C HIS A 680 19.83 -13.01 -0.61
N LEU A 681 20.69 -14.03 -0.71
CA LEU A 681 20.34 -15.28 -1.41
C LEU A 681 19.14 -15.98 -0.77
N ILE A 682 19.11 -16.09 0.56
CA ILE A 682 18.04 -16.75 1.30
C ILE A 682 16.71 -16.00 1.16
N LEU A 683 16.72 -14.67 1.31
CA LEU A 683 15.50 -13.85 1.19
C LEU A 683 14.98 -13.74 -0.26
N SER A 684 15.83 -14.07 -1.24
CA SER A 684 15.45 -14.15 -2.66
C SER A 684 14.88 -15.52 -3.06
N THR A 685 14.80 -16.47 -2.13
CA THR A 685 14.24 -17.80 -2.42
C THR A 685 12.70 -17.77 -2.53
N PRO A 686 12.10 -18.71 -3.30
CA PRO A 686 10.65 -18.91 -3.29
C PRO A 686 10.09 -19.19 -1.89
N GLU A 687 10.83 -19.93 -1.06
CA GLU A 687 10.43 -20.29 0.30
C GLU A 687 10.24 -19.05 1.19
N TYR A 688 11.03 -18.00 0.99
CA TYR A 688 10.86 -16.76 1.76
C TYR A 688 9.54 -16.04 1.47
N GLN A 689 8.97 -16.26 0.29
CA GLN A 689 7.73 -15.59 -0.12
C GLN A 689 6.49 -16.14 0.60
N LEU A 690 6.64 -17.29 1.28
CA LEU A 690 5.59 -18.05 1.94
C LEU A 690 5.57 -17.79 3.45
N ALA A 691 4.38 -17.66 4.03
CA ALA A 691 4.13 -17.43 5.45
C ALA A 691 3.46 -18.63 6.12
#